data_AF-A0A2P6V5X6-F1
#
_entry.id   AF-A0A2P6V5X6-F1
#
_cell.length_a   1.000
_cell.length_b   1.000
_cell.length_c   1.000
_cell.angle_alpha   90.00
_cell.angle_beta   90.00
_cell.angle_gamma   90.00
#
_symmetry.space_group_name_H-M   'P 1'
#
loop_
_entity.id
_entity.type
_entity.pdbx_description
1 polymer ?
#
loop_
_entity_poly.entity_id
_entity_poly.type
_entity_poly.pdbx_seq_one_letter_code
_entity_poly.pdbx_strand_id
1 'polypeptide(L)'
;MAGDPAAAFRCCVVTELSDASEAQLACCFDDQKVAAQLQDDRIVCQAPPAETLFTDAERQGVHLRVTAAAAAGEQDGSRVLHEETLDRAAFQERAGLLSSTKDGSGEDGIAGAAPPPPAAEQSALRRRYSALKPFVIISLSYLLFTTTDGAVRMVVLLHAYQKGFTAMEVAIMFSFYELAGVVTNLAAGMMGARWGIKSTLLTGLTLQLVGIGMLFGWQDSWSKTEAIIYVTATQLMCGIAKDLTKLGGKTVTKLVTPDEKKSSLFRLVSLITGWKNSLKGAGYFLGAATVGVNYYMSLGILIGLILAAMPWAAVGLSNQLGRARKENVTFSQLFKNKPNINILSLSRVFLFGARDLWFEVPLPFFLRSPDSGIGWSRSLTGMFLAVWIIVYGQMQSWTPQLVLGPLRQSPPTKWVATLWAGILTVIPLSLGVVMLAGDTFGPGVPPGPAVTAITVVLYAFCLVFAVNSAIHSYLVVAYAEGDKVAQTVGVYYASNAVGRLVGTLASGALYSYVGDSIVDGFGACLLVSVGFCAVSTVVDLFLQEDHTGSGHRLGVLGACLPGGKGGKQGAGEAAGLPSADDLEVVAAGPDAKDGDGKPFLAQFPCVRELDASEAAGDGWSEAWLLELPQALPALESLRLGRLQRLTSAGAAALARLQHLHRLDLSGAVLYDGAAARLAALAPSLRALSLRECCSLSDGGLAALLAGLPGLEEADLSLCSRLGDATLAQLGAGCGRLAKLDLTGCERFSEAGLRQLARAPVRTLLVSACAQLTDSCLAAIGGGMPRLACLGLFESGEEVTDEGLAHLAALSSSLTALDLGYSCWSHTAVGLAALLEKLPGLALLNVGGCEGATDAVVGTLAQHCQQLTMLDISESQRVTVAGVSQLGKLPRLLELNLGWNIRLRDEWLQGLPPSLTRLDLSFCGEVTDRALAHLTSLPALASLTLRKCGRVTDEGLRMLASGCPNLSHLDLSHCQHVTSTAALRALRALASLVLVDCTRAQHPPCMALLAALPAMRRLELSGKRVDDGCMEALSHVSQLTSLVLTSCPRVTDRGLLALGRAAALRHLAVESCPQLSAAALAVLRRRLPLLRLDRPRGRAAAHPILEY
;
A
#
# COMPACT_ATOMS: atom_id res chain seq x y z
N MET A 1 -10.35 -30.43 49.69
CA MET A 1 -11.53 -30.35 50.58
C MET A 1 -12.45 -29.30 50.03
N ALA A 2 -13.72 -29.67 49.84
CA ALA A 2 -14.81 -28.73 49.64
C ALA A 2 -15.03 -27.87 50.89
N GLY A 3 -15.69 -26.73 50.74
CA GLY A 3 -16.33 -26.02 51.84
C GLY A 3 -15.82 -24.60 52.05
N ASP A 4 -16.43 -23.64 51.36
CA ASP A 4 -17.34 -22.66 51.99
C ASP A 4 -17.76 -21.59 50.96
N PRO A 5 -19.00 -21.62 50.42
CA PRO A 5 -19.50 -20.56 49.55
C PRO A 5 -19.74 -19.22 50.27
N ALA A 6 -19.65 -19.16 51.60
CA ALA A 6 -19.99 -17.98 52.38
C ALA A 6 -18.90 -16.87 52.38
N ALA A 7 -17.72 -17.11 51.80
CA ALA A 7 -16.58 -16.17 51.92
C ALA A 7 -16.45 -15.15 50.77
N ALA A 8 -17.38 -15.11 49.81
CA ALA A 8 -17.27 -14.26 48.63
C ALA A 8 -18.31 -13.11 48.59
N PHE A 9 -18.34 -12.26 49.61
CA PHE A 9 -18.99 -10.96 49.53
C PHE A 9 -17.98 -9.84 49.85
N ARG A 10 -17.65 -9.01 48.85
CA ARG A 10 -16.95 -7.73 49.06
C ARG A 10 -17.77 -6.57 48.48
N CYS A 11 -18.26 -5.79 49.43
CA CYS A 11 -18.80 -4.43 49.52
C CYS A 11 -18.77 -3.47 48.31
N CYS A 12 -19.84 -2.68 48.18
CA CYS A 12 -19.84 -1.35 47.57
C CYS A 12 -19.17 -0.34 48.50
N VAL A 13 -18.44 0.63 47.95
CA VAL A 13 -17.85 1.76 48.70
C VAL A 13 -18.81 2.96 48.56
N VAL A 14 -19.34 3.47 49.67
CA VAL A 14 -20.15 4.69 49.68
C VAL A 14 -19.26 5.84 50.13
N THR A 15 -18.99 6.79 49.25
CA THR A 15 -18.03 7.89 49.51
C THR A 15 -18.62 9.11 50.21
N GLU A 16 -19.93 9.14 50.51
CA GLU A 16 -20.57 10.29 51.15
C GLU A 16 -21.60 9.87 52.20
N LEU A 17 -21.15 9.65 53.44
CA LEU A 17 -22.01 9.58 54.64
C LEU A 17 -21.29 10.29 55.78
N SER A 18 -21.33 11.63 55.81
CA SER A 18 -20.65 12.43 56.83
C SER A 18 -21.44 12.58 58.15
N ASP A 19 -22.71 12.16 58.25
CA ASP A 19 -23.56 12.47 59.42
C ASP A 19 -24.57 11.35 59.81
N ALA A 20 -24.14 10.08 59.84
CA ALA A 20 -25.03 8.98 60.25
C ALA A 20 -24.39 8.10 61.34
N SER A 21 -24.19 8.64 62.54
CA SER A 21 -23.60 7.88 63.65
C SER A 21 -24.54 6.89 64.34
N GLU A 22 -25.84 6.83 64.00
CA GLU A 22 -26.80 5.85 64.57
C GLU A 22 -27.89 5.38 63.58
N ALA A 23 -27.66 5.43 62.26
CA ALA A 23 -28.66 4.95 61.31
C ALA A 23 -28.64 3.41 61.20
N GLN A 24 -29.79 2.75 61.40
CA GLN A 24 -29.96 1.33 61.03
C GLN A 24 -29.97 1.22 59.50
N LEU A 25 -28.86 0.73 58.94
CA LEU A 25 -28.72 0.45 57.51
C LEU A 25 -29.38 -0.90 57.19
N ALA A 26 -30.22 -0.92 56.17
CA ALA A 26 -30.82 -2.14 55.65
C ALA A 26 -30.50 -2.29 54.15
N CYS A 27 -30.02 -3.48 53.77
CA CYS A 27 -29.86 -3.88 52.37
C CYS A 27 -31.12 -4.67 51.98
N CYS A 28 -31.80 -4.29 50.90
CA CYS A 28 -32.88 -5.09 50.33
C CYS A 28 -32.39 -5.79 49.05
N PHE A 29 -32.65 -7.09 48.97
CA PHE A 29 -32.50 -7.89 47.75
C PHE A 29 -33.90 -8.33 47.32
N ASP A 30 -34.39 -7.83 46.18
CA ASP A 30 -35.73 -8.13 45.64
C ASP A 30 -36.82 -8.18 46.74
N ASP A 31 -36.92 -7.07 47.50
CA ASP A 31 -37.85 -6.83 48.63
C ASP A 31 -37.62 -7.63 49.93
N GLN A 32 -36.60 -8.50 50.02
CA GLN A 32 -36.18 -9.10 51.29
C GLN A 32 -35.13 -8.24 52.01
N LYS A 33 -35.45 -7.83 53.25
CA LYS A 33 -34.53 -7.07 54.11
C LYS A 33 -33.47 -7.97 54.73
N VAL A 34 -32.22 -7.57 54.61
CA VAL A 34 -31.08 -8.24 55.23
C VAL A 34 -30.28 -7.24 56.07
N ALA A 35 -29.83 -7.72 57.24
CA ALA A 35 -29.12 -6.87 58.19
C ALA A 35 -27.76 -6.43 57.62
N ALA A 36 -27.44 -5.15 57.80
CA ALA A 36 -26.20 -4.55 57.34
C ALA A 36 -25.52 -3.75 58.45
N GLN A 37 -24.19 -3.77 58.49
CA GLN A 37 -23.38 -3.04 59.45
C GLN A 37 -22.33 -2.20 58.74
N LEU A 38 -22.04 -1.02 59.29
CA LEU A 38 -20.97 -0.15 58.79
C LEU A 38 -19.64 -0.55 59.46
N GLN A 39 -18.63 -0.85 58.67
CA GLN A 39 -17.29 -1.23 59.13
C GLN A 39 -16.25 -0.60 58.20
N ASP A 40 -15.35 0.23 58.74
CA ASP A 40 -14.29 0.94 58.00
C ASP A 40 -14.79 1.65 56.71
N ASP A 41 -15.83 2.48 56.84
CA ASP A 41 -16.50 3.21 55.76
C ASP A 41 -17.11 2.31 54.65
N ARG A 42 -17.40 1.05 54.97
CA ARG A 42 -18.04 0.09 54.06
C ARG A 42 -19.26 -0.53 54.71
N ILE A 43 -20.31 -0.71 53.92
CA ILE A 43 -21.53 -1.40 54.35
C ILE A 43 -21.37 -2.90 54.09
N VAL A 44 -21.34 -3.69 55.16
CA VAL A 44 -21.26 -5.15 55.12
C VAL A 44 -22.65 -5.72 55.37
N CYS A 45 -23.29 -6.30 54.34
CA CYS A 45 -24.57 -7.01 54.50
C CYS A 45 -24.28 -8.49 54.80
N GLN A 46 -25.02 -9.11 55.74
CA GLN A 46 -24.98 -10.57 55.90
C GLN A 46 -25.62 -11.26 54.69
N ALA A 47 -25.02 -12.31 54.14
CA ALA A 47 -25.54 -12.98 52.96
C ALA A 47 -26.81 -13.80 53.31
N PRO A 48 -27.92 -13.69 52.54
CA PRO A 48 -29.01 -14.64 52.67
C PRO A 48 -28.59 -16.04 52.17
N PRO A 49 -29.22 -17.12 52.65
CA PRO A 49 -28.87 -18.49 52.25
C PRO A 49 -29.05 -18.68 50.73
N ALA A 50 -28.06 -19.30 50.08
CA ALA A 50 -27.91 -19.34 48.62
C ALA A 50 -29.09 -19.98 47.84
N GLU A 51 -29.96 -20.75 48.51
CA GLU A 51 -31.10 -21.43 47.87
C GLU A 51 -32.30 -20.52 47.60
N THR A 52 -32.43 -19.36 48.25
CA THR A 52 -33.60 -18.47 48.06
C THR A 52 -33.45 -17.45 46.93
N LEU A 53 -32.25 -17.20 46.40
CA LEU A 53 -31.98 -16.13 45.43
C LEU A 53 -32.21 -16.51 43.96
N PHE A 54 -32.38 -17.79 43.62
CA PHE A 54 -32.25 -18.25 42.24
C PHE A 54 -33.45 -19.03 41.68
N THR A 55 -34.61 -19.00 42.34
CA THR A 55 -35.75 -19.81 41.90
C THR A 55 -36.68 -19.15 40.87
N ASP A 56 -36.63 -17.82 40.64
CA ASP A 56 -37.49 -17.20 39.60
C ASP A 56 -36.87 -16.04 38.77
N ALA A 57 -35.61 -15.65 39.00
CA ALA A 57 -34.98 -14.48 38.35
C ALA A 57 -34.13 -14.84 37.10
N GLU A 58 -34.63 -15.65 36.17
CA GLU A 58 -33.88 -15.96 34.93
C GLU A 58 -33.94 -14.87 33.85
N ARG A 59 -34.64 -13.74 34.08
CA ARG A 59 -34.77 -12.66 33.07
C ARG A 59 -34.67 -11.23 33.58
N GLN A 60 -34.58 -11.00 34.88
CA GLN A 60 -34.47 -9.66 35.46
C GLN A 60 -33.28 -9.68 36.41
N GLY A 61 -32.31 -8.78 36.19
CA GLY A 61 -31.10 -8.71 37.03
C GLY A 61 -31.46 -8.44 38.49
N VAL A 62 -30.63 -8.90 39.43
CA VAL A 62 -30.87 -8.70 40.86
C VAL A 62 -30.63 -7.23 41.20
N HIS A 63 -31.61 -6.57 41.80
CA HIS A 63 -31.52 -5.18 42.22
C HIS A 63 -31.06 -5.08 43.67
N LEU A 64 -29.96 -4.37 43.89
CA LEU A 64 -29.43 -4.13 45.22
C LEU A 64 -29.76 -2.70 45.62
N ARG A 65 -30.61 -2.52 46.64
CA ARG A 65 -31.00 -1.20 47.15
C ARG A 65 -30.55 -1.03 48.60
N VAL A 66 -29.81 0.05 48.88
CA VAL A 66 -29.38 0.40 50.23
C VAL A 66 -30.19 1.59 50.73
N THR A 67 -30.83 1.42 51.89
CA THR A 67 -31.66 2.45 52.53
C THR A 67 -31.21 2.70 53.96
N ALA A 68 -31.30 3.95 54.40
CA ALA A 68 -31.12 4.33 55.81
C ALA A 68 -32.46 4.81 56.39
N ALA A 69 -32.80 4.34 57.60
CA ALA A 69 -33.96 4.80 58.36
C ALA A 69 -33.50 5.70 59.53
N ALA A 70 -34.10 6.87 59.67
CA ALA A 70 -33.82 7.78 60.79
C ALA A 70 -34.47 7.25 62.08
N ALA A 71 -33.74 7.30 63.19
CA ALA A 71 -34.25 6.89 64.49
C ALA A 71 -35.26 7.93 65.02
N ALA A 72 -36.44 7.43 65.40
CA ALA A 72 -37.49 8.07 66.20
C ALA A 72 -38.16 9.34 65.63
N GLY A 73 -39.36 9.13 65.07
CA GLY A 73 -40.47 10.07 65.29
C GLY A 73 -40.84 11.02 64.16
N GLU A 74 -41.04 10.54 62.93
CA GLU A 74 -42.06 11.08 62.01
C GLU A 74 -42.28 10.09 60.85
N GLN A 75 -43.53 9.89 60.46
CA GLN A 75 -43.93 8.90 59.46
C GLN A 75 -43.57 9.38 58.05
N ASP A 76 -43.02 8.44 57.28
CA ASP A 76 -42.83 8.45 55.82
C ASP A 76 -41.61 9.22 55.29
N GLY A 77 -40.46 8.54 55.25
CA GLY A 77 -39.23 9.10 54.66
C GLY A 77 -38.04 8.15 54.65
N SER A 78 -38.14 6.97 54.03
CA SER A 78 -36.94 6.16 53.74
C SER A 78 -36.15 6.80 52.60
N ARG A 79 -34.90 7.20 52.84
CA ARG A 79 -34.04 7.81 51.80
C ARG A 79 -33.18 6.72 51.14
N VAL A 80 -33.31 6.55 49.82
CA VAL A 80 -32.48 5.62 49.04
C VAL A 80 -31.10 6.24 48.85
N LEU A 81 -30.06 5.54 49.29
CA LEU A 81 -28.68 6.03 49.20
C LEU A 81 -28.02 5.57 47.89
N HIS A 82 -28.27 4.33 47.47
CA HIS A 82 -27.68 3.78 46.26
C HIS A 82 -28.48 2.57 45.73
N GLU A 83 -28.52 2.41 44.40
CA GLU A 83 -29.22 1.31 43.72
C GLU A 83 -28.41 0.84 42.50
N GLU A 84 -28.08 -0.46 42.44
CA GLU A 84 -27.27 -1.05 41.35
C GLU A 84 -27.89 -2.39 40.88
N THR A 85 -27.81 -2.69 39.58
CA THR A 85 -28.35 -3.90 38.97
C THR A 85 -27.21 -4.85 38.57
N LEU A 86 -27.18 -6.05 39.15
CA LEU A 86 -26.10 -7.02 38.92
C LEU A 86 -26.48 -8.06 37.84
N ASP A 87 -25.64 -8.19 36.81
CA ASP A 87 -25.80 -9.16 35.70
C ASP A 87 -24.97 -10.45 35.93
N ARG A 88 -25.57 -11.61 35.65
CA ARG A 88 -25.08 -12.96 35.99
C ARG A 88 -23.71 -13.28 35.36
N ALA A 89 -23.41 -12.70 34.20
CA ALA A 89 -22.16 -12.94 33.46
C ALA A 89 -20.92 -12.36 34.15
N ALA A 90 -21.05 -11.24 34.87
CA ALA A 90 -19.93 -10.60 35.57
C ALA A 90 -19.54 -11.34 36.86
N PHE A 91 -20.49 -12.05 37.48
CA PHE A 91 -20.29 -12.76 38.73
C PHE A 91 -19.46 -14.06 38.56
N GLN A 92 -19.66 -14.79 37.46
CA GLN A 92 -18.90 -16.03 37.20
C GLN A 92 -17.42 -15.79 36.84
N GLU A 93 -17.09 -14.65 36.22
CA GLU A 93 -15.71 -14.34 35.81
C GLU A 93 -14.81 -14.00 37.02
N ARG A 94 -15.38 -13.48 38.12
CA ARG A 94 -14.65 -13.15 39.36
C ARG A 94 -14.43 -14.34 40.30
N ALA A 95 -15.32 -15.34 40.28
CA ALA A 95 -15.16 -16.57 41.07
C ALA A 95 -14.01 -17.47 40.55
N GLY A 96 -13.67 -17.36 39.25
CA GLY A 96 -12.62 -18.16 38.60
C GLY A 96 -11.18 -17.67 38.84
N LEU A 97 -10.97 -16.54 39.51
CA LEU A 97 -9.64 -15.91 39.67
C LEU A 97 -8.93 -16.24 41.01
N LEU A 98 -9.48 -17.14 41.84
CA LEU A 98 -8.91 -17.55 43.14
C LEU A 98 -8.19 -18.91 43.12
N SER A 99 -7.53 -19.28 42.01
CA SER A 99 -6.71 -20.49 41.95
C SER A 99 -5.35 -20.26 41.27
N SER A 100 -4.50 -19.38 41.81
CA SER A 100 -3.06 -19.40 41.53
C SER A 100 -2.32 -18.31 42.31
N THR A 101 -2.00 -18.55 43.57
CA THR A 101 -0.81 -17.94 44.20
C THR A 101 -0.27 -18.86 45.28
N LYS A 102 0.89 -19.47 45.02
CA LYS A 102 1.82 -19.92 46.07
C LYS A 102 3.26 -19.76 45.58
N ASP A 103 4.06 -19.30 46.53
CA ASP A 103 5.54 -19.25 46.58
C ASP A 103 6.16 -18.10 45.74
N GLY A 104 7.03 -17.23 46.24
CA GLY A 104 7.69 -17.07 47.53
C GLY A 104 8.91 -16.15 47.35
N SER A 105 9.07 -15.17 48.25
CA SER A 105 10.26 -14.39 48.64
C SER A 105 11.05 -13.52 47.64
N GLY A 106 11.18 -12.22 47.99
CA GLY A 106 12.50 -11.56 48.04
C GLY A 106 12.70 -10.26 47.25
N GLU A 107 12.43 -9.14 47.92
CA GLU A 107 13.12 -7.82 47.87
C GLU A 107 12.98 -6.82 46.69
N ASP A 108 12.58 -5.62 47.13
CA ASP A 108 12.93 -4.25 46.73
C ASP A 108 12.42 -3.59 45.43
N GLY A 109 11.53 -2.61 45.65
CA GLY A 109 11.79 -1.24 45.20
C GLY A 109 11.05 -0.71 43.97
N ILE A 110 10.12 0.23 44.24
CA ILE A 110 9.70 1.36 43.38
C ILE A 110 8.75 1.04 42.19
N ALA A 111 7.49 1.48 42.32
CA ALA A 111 6.78 2.41 41.42
C ALA A 111 5.26 2.16 41.47
N GLY A 112 4.50 3.22 41.76
CA GLY A 112 3.03 3.20 41.69
C GLY A 112 2.57 2.84 40.28
N ALA A 113 1.88 1.70 40.16
CA ALA A 113 1.25 1.28 38.91
C ALA A 113 0.04 2.16 38.62
N ALA A 114 0.02 2.76 37.42
CA ALA A 114 -1.08 3.54 36.91
C ALA A 114 -2.39 2.72 36.87
N PRO A 115 -3.56 3.36 37.03
CA PRO A 115 -4.85 2.67 36.96
C PRO A 115 -5.05 2.03 35.57
N PRO A 116 -5.70 0.85 35.49
CA PRO A 116 -5.91 0.18 34.22
C PRO A 116 -6.79 1.02 33.29
N PRO A 117 -6.54 0.98 31.97
CA PRO A 117 -7.25 1.81 31.00
C PRO A 117 -8.76 1.49 30.95
N PRO A 118 -9.60 2.47 30.58
CA PRO A 118 -11.06 2.34 30.58
C PRO A 118 -11.58 1.22 29.67
N ALA A 119 -12.75 0.66 29.98
CA ALA A 119 -13.33 -0.54 29.35
C ALA A 119 -13.40 -0.49 27.81
N ALA A 120 -13.55 0.69 27.22
CA ALA A 120 -13.53 0.88 25.76
C ALA A 120 -12.14 0.63 25.14
N GLU A 121 -11.08 1.01 25.82
CA GLU A 121 -9.69 0.77 25.41
C GLU A 121 -9.30 -0.69 25.61
N GLN A 122 -9.79 -1.32 26.68
CA GLN A 122 -9.72 -2.78 26.86
C GLN A 122 -10.50 -3.53 25.77
N SER A 123 -11.63 -2.99 25.26
CA SER A 123 -12.38 -3.59 24.14
C SER A 123 -11.67 -3.45 22.79
N ALA A 124 -10.94 -2.35 22.57
CA ALA A 124 -10.15 -2.11 21.37
C ALA A 124 -8.85 -2.94 21.38
N LEU A 125 -8.21 -3.07 22.56
CA LEU A 125 -7.13 -4.02 22.81
C LEU A 125 -7.62 -5.45 22.62
N ARG A 126 -8.78 -5.85 23.20
CA ARG A 126 -9.39 -7.18 22.98
C ARG A 126 -9.68 -7.45 21.49
N ARG A 127 -10.11 -6.45 20.71
CA ARG A 127 -10.30 -6.59 19.23
C ARG A 127 -8.98 -6.69 18.45
N ARG A 128 -7.92 -5.96 18.82
CA ARG A 128 -6.58 -6.11 18.22
C ARG A 128 -5.95 -7.46 18.60
N TYR A 129 -6.08 -7.88 19.86
CA TYR A 129 -5.64 -9.20 20.33
C TYR A 129 -6.47 -10.35 19.72
N SER A 130 -7.75 -10.14 19.41
CA SER A 130 -8.60 -11.18 18.79
C SER A 130 -8.24 -11.45 17.33
N ALA A 131 -7.66 -10.48 16.60
CA ALA A 131 -7.13 -10.67 15.25
C ALA A 131 -5.68 -11.22 15.25
N LEU A 132 -4.86 -10.85 16.24
CA LEU A 132 -3.46 -11.29 16.36
C LEU A 132 -3.35 -12.77 16.75
N LYS A 133 -4.24 -13.26 17.61
CA LYS A 133 -4.21 -14.66 18.11
C LYS A 133 -4.34 -15.70 16.97
N PRO A 134 -5.33 -15.62 16.05
CA PRO A 134 -5.39 -16.51 14.90
C PRO A 134 -4.17 -16.42 13.98
N PHE A 135 -3.63 -15.21 13.76
CA PHE A 135 -2.43 -15.00 12.95
C PHE A 135 -1.21 -15.73 13.52
N VAL A 136 -0.93 -15.56 14.80
CA VAL A 136 0.24 -16.18 15.47
C VAL A 136 0.10 -17.71 15.46
N ILE A 137 -1.08 -18.23 15.79
CA ILE A 137 -1.32 -19.68 15.85
C ILE A 137 -1.15 -20.33 14.47
N ILE A 138 -1.73 -19.74 13.42
CA ILE A 138 -1.61 -20.28 12.07
C ILE A 138 -0.17 -20.17 11.56
N SER A 139 0.52 -19.06 11.85
CA SER A 139 1.92 -18.85 11.44
C SER A 139 2.88 -19.82 12.12
N LEU A 140 2.74 -20.05 13.44
CA LEU A 140 3.55 -21.03 14.18
C LEU A 140 3.26 -22.47 13.72
N SER A 141 1.99 -22.80 13.50
CA SER A 141 1.60 -24.13 12.98
C SER A 141 2.19 -24.38 11.59
N TYR A 142 2.16 -23.35 10.74
CA TYR A 142 2.72 -23.41 9.40
C TYR A 142 4.25 -23.50 9.38
N LEU A 143 4.92 -22.78 10.30
CA LEU A 143 6.36 -22.82 10.52
C LEU A 143 6.82 -24.24 10.86
N LEU A 144 6.24 -24.82 11.92
CA LEU A 144 6.57 -26.17 12.39
C LEU A 144 6.29 -27.22 11.31
N PHE A 145 5.14 -27.12 10.64
CA PHE A 145 4.82 -27.98 9.52
C PHE A 145 5.86 -27.89 8.39
N THR A 146 6.22 -26.67 7.94
CA THR A 146 7.13 -26.47 6.82
C THR A 146 8.53 -27.05 7.10
N THR A 147 9.00 -26.92 8.34
CA THR A 147 10.24 -27.55 8.79
C THR A 147 10.15 -29.09 8.70
N THR A 148 9.05 -29.68 9.18
CA THR A 148 8.89 -31.15 9.11
C THR A 148 8.69 -31.67 7.70
N ASP A 149 8.01 -30.92 6.83
CA ASP A 149 7.83 -31.25 5.40
C ASP A 149 9.17 -31.29 4.66
N GLY A 150 10.04 -30.30 4.92
CA GLY A 150 11.41 -30.31 4.40
C GLY A 150 12.23 -31.48 4.95
N ALA A 151 12.11 -31.75 6.24
CA ALA A 151 12.88 -32.81 6.90
C ALA A 151 12.48 -34.21 6.44
N VAL A 152 11.18 -34.52 6.34
CA VAL A 152 10.69 -35.87 6.00
C VAL A 152 11.22 -36.33 4.64
N ARG A 153 11.35 -35.38 3.71
CA ARG A 153 11.89 -35.62 2.38
C ARG A 153 13.36 -36.03 2.42
N MET A 154 14.17 -35.34 3.21
CA MET A 154 15.58 -35.72 3.38
C MET A 154 15.74 -37.04 4.13
N VAL A 155 14.88 -37.30 5.11
CA VAL A 155 14.86 -38.58 5.84
C VAL A 155 14.58 -39.74 4.89
N VAL A 156 13.52 -39.65 4.08
CA VAL A 156 13.18 -40.70 3.11
C VAL A 156 14.27 -40.86 2.05
N LEU A 157 14.75 -39.77 1.46
CA LEU A 157 15.77 -39.81 0.42
C LEU A 157 17.06 -40.46 0.92
N LEU A 158 17.62 -39.98 2.03
CA LEU A 158 18.91 -40.47 2.53
C LEU A 158 18.81 -41.87 3.13
N HIS A 159 17.65 -42.24 3.69
CA HIS A 159 17.41 -43.60 4.15
C HIS A 159 17.29 -44.57 2.96
N ALA A 160 16.55 -44.20 1.90
CA ALA A 160 16.45 -44.99 0.68
C ALA A 160 17.82 -45.18 0.01
N TYR A 161 18.64 -44.12 -0.06
CA TYR A 161 20.01 -44.22 -0.55
C TYR A 161 20.84 -45.22 0.27
N GLN A 162 20.75 -45.16 1.61
CA GLN A 162 21.46 -46.09 2.49
C GLN A 162 20.98 -47.54 2.32
N LYS A 163 19.70 -47.75 2.00
CA LYS A 163 19.10 -49.06 1.70
C LYS A 163 19.37 -49.55 0.27
N GLY A 164 20.14 -48.81 -0.53
CA GLY A 164 20.54 -49.21 -1.88
C GLY A 164 19.45 -49.07 -2.94
N PHE A 165 18.47 -48.19 -2.72
CA PHE A 165 17.52 -47.82 -3.77
C PHE A 165 18.18 -46.94 -4.82
N THR A 166 17.82 -47.13 -6.08
CA THR A 166 18.27 -46.30 -7.21
C THR A 166 17.58 -44.94 -7.22
N ALA A 167 18.12 -43.99 -7.99
CA ALA A 167 17.50 -42.69 -8.15
C ALA A 167 16.09 -42.79 -8.77
N MET A 168 15.87 -43.70 -9.74
CA MET A 168 14.55 -43.93 -10.32
C MET A 168 13.55 -44.46 -9.27
N GLU A 169 13.96 -45.42 -8.45
CA GLU A 169 13.10 -45.97 -7.39
C GLU A 169 12.69 -44.88 -6.37
N VAL A 170 13.62 -44.01 -5.99
CA VAL A 170 13.34 -42.87 -5.11
C VAL A 170 12.46 -41.81 -5.80
N ALA A 171 12.65 -41.56 -7.09
CA ALA A 171 11.79 -40.66 -7.86
C ALA A 171 10.34 -41.15 -7.90
N ILE A 172 10.13 -42.47 -8.03
CA ILE A 172 8.79 -43.09 -7.93
C ILE A 172 8.20 -42.86 -6.54
N MET A 173 8.99 -43.04 -5.46
CA MET A 173 8.54 -42.80 -4.09
C MET A 173 8.01 -41.36 -3.89
N PHE A 174 8.60 -40.35 -4.53
CA PHE A 174 8.15 -38.96 -4.44
C PHE A 174 7.06 -38.56 -5.44
N SER A 175 6.75 -39.42 -6.42
CA SER A 175 5.78 -39.09 -7.48
C SER A 175 4.39 -38.75 -6.94
N PHE A 176 3.88 -39.52 -5.96
CA PHE A 176 2.56 -39.27 -5.38
C PHE A 176 2.53 -38.05 -4.47
N TYR A 177 3.65 -37.69 -3.85
CA TYR A 177 3.77 -36.44 -3.10
C TYR A 177 3.61 -35.22 -4.02
N GLU A 178 4.18 -35.26 -5.23
CA GLU A 178 4.00 -34.19 -6.22
C GLU A 178 2.63 -34.24 -6.91
N LEU A 179 2.12 -35.44 -7.22
CA LEU A 179 0.78 -35.63 -7.78
C LEU A 179 -0.31 -35.11 -6.83
N ALA A 180 -0.17 -35.36 -5.53
CA ALA A 180 -1.04 -34.76 -4.52
C ALA A 180 -1.10 -33.24 -4.67
N GLY A 181 0.02 -32.59 -4.95
CA GLY A 181 0.07 -31.15 -5.16
C GLY A 181 -0.66 -30.66 -6.40
N VAL A 182 -0.74 -31.47 -7.46
CA VAL A 182 -1.54 -31.14 -8.64
C VAL A 182 -3.03 -31.15 -8.28
N VAL A 183 -3.49 -32.26 -7.68
CA VAL A 183 -4.91 -32.47 -7.36
C VAL A 183 -5.39 -31.51 -6.27
N THR A 184 -4.63 -31.37 -5.19
CA THR A 184 -5.03 -30.56 -4.04
C THR A 184 -4.97 -29.07 -4.32
N ASN A 185 -4.02 -28.55 -5.11
CA ASN A 185 -4.03 -27.12 -5.48
C ASN A 185 -5.19 -26.76 -6.42
N LEU A 186 -5.67 -27.69 -7.27
CA LEU A 186 -6.91 -27.52 -8.04
C LEU A 186 -8.16 -27.56 -7.15
N ALA A 187 -8.17 -28.41 -6.12
CA ALA A 187 -9.29 -28.57 -5.20
C ALA A 187 -9.30 -27.56 -4.02
N ALA A 188 -8.17 -26.89 -3.77
CA ALA A 188 -7.89 -26.06 -2.61
C ALA A 188 -8.90 -24.91 -2.40
N GLY A 189 -9.29 -24.24 -3.48
CA GLY A 189 -10.26 -23.14 -3.43
C GLY A 189 -11.66 -23.57 -2.97
N MET A 190 -12.05 -24.82 -3.25
CA MET A 190 -13.34 -25.38 -2.85
C MET A 190 -13.34 -25.89 -1.40
N MET A 191 -12.21 -26.46 -0.95
CA MET A 191 -12.09 -27.03 0.40
C MET A 191 -12.01 -25.94 1.48
N GLY A 192 -11.20 -24.90 1.28
CA GLY A 192 -11.07 -23.79 2.24
C GLY A 192 -12.39 -23.04 2.47
N ALA A 193 -13.15 -22.82 1.40
CA ALA A 193 -14.45 -22.14 1.45
C ALA A 193 -15.54 -22.99 2.17
N ARG A 194 -15.49 -24.32 2.07
CA ARG A 194 -16.47 -25.24 2.67
C ARG A 194 -16.14 -25.64 4.11
N TRP A 195 -14.88 -25.95 4.41
CA TRP A 195 -14.49 -26.53 5.70
C TRP A 195 -14.08 -25.48 6.73
N GLY A 196 -13.60 -24.31 6.29
CA GLY A 196 -13.01 -23.29 7.16
C GLY A 196 -11.53 -23.57 7.49
N ILE A 197 -10.82 -22.54 7.94
CA ILE A 197 -9.35 -22.57 8.08
C ILE A 197 -8.89 -23.56 9.16
N LYS A 198 -9.58 -23.60 10.31
CA LYS A 198 -9.24 -24.50 11.42
C LYS A 198 -9.26 -25.98 11.00
N SER A 199 -10.38 -26.43 10.43
CA SER A 199 -10.53 -27.83 10.02
C SER A 199 -9.51 -28.20 8.95
N THR A 200 -9.29 -27.32 7.97
CA THR A 200 -8.30 -27.55 6.91
C THR A 200 -6.88 -27.69 7.47
N LEU A 201 -6.49 -26.81 8.40
CA LEU A 201 -5.17 -26.84 9.05
C LEU A 201 -4.98 -28.11 9.90
N LEU A 202 -5.96 -28.46 10.75
CA LEU A 202 -5.88 -29.65 11.59
C LEU A 202 -5.85 -30.94 10.76
N THR A 203 -6.66 -31.05 9.71
CA THR A 203 -6.58 -32.19 8.79
C THR A 203 -5.21 -32.30 8.15
N GLY A 204 -4.60 -31.18 7.75
CA GLY A 204 -3.23 -31.15 7.25
C GLY A 204 -2.21 -31.67 8.27
N LEU A 205 -2.23 -31.14 9.50
CA LEU A 205 -1.34 -31.58 10.58
C LEU A 205 -1.54 -33.06 10.94
N THR A 206 -2.79 -33.53 11.00
CA THR A 206 -3.10 -34.94 11.25
C THR A 206 -2.60 -35.85 10.13
N LEU A 207 -2.81 -35.48 8.86
CA LEU A 207 -2.29 -36.27 7.74
C LEU A 207 -0.75 -36.31 7.73
N GLN A 208 -0.08 -35.25 8.18
CA GLN A 208 1.37 -35.23 8.35
C GLN A 208 1.82 -36.21 9.44
N LEU A 209 1.13 -36.25 10.58
CA LEU A 209 1.38 -37.22 11.64
C LEU A 209 1.17 -38.65 11.16
N VAL A 210 0.09 -38.90 10.42
CA VAL A 210 -0.18 -40.22 9.84
C VAL A 210 0.93 -40.61 8.87
N GLY A 211 1.33 -39.71 7.97
CA GLY A 211 2.42 -39.96 7.03
C GLY A 211 3.76 -40.25 7.73
N ILE A 212 4.18 -39.41 8.67
CA ILE A 212 5.43 -39.66 9.43
C ILE A 212 5.30 -40.92 10.30
N GLY A 213 4.12 -41.19 10.86
CA GLY A 213 3.83 -42.39 11.63
C GLY A 213 3.92 -43.67 10.78
N MET A 214 3.43 -43.65 9.55
CA MET A 214 3.58 -44.76 8.61
C MET A 214 5.04 -45.06 8.33
N LEU A 215 5.93 -44.06 8.27
CA LEU A 215 7.37 -44.31 8.06
C LEU A 215 8.01 -45.19 9.15
N PHE A 216 7.47 -45.25 10.38
CA PHE A 216 7.95 -46.22 11.38
C PHE A 216 7.71 -47.67 10.96
N GLY A 217 6.75 -47.92 10.07
CA GLY A 217 6.41 -49.23 9.54
C GLY A 217 7.29 -49.68 8.38
N TRP A 218 8.26 -48.88 7.91
CA TRP A 218 9.19 -49.31 6.87
C TRP A 218 10.15 -50.39 7.42
N GLN A 219 9.90 -51.65 7.08
CA GLN A 219 10.70 -52.78 7.56
C GLN A 219 11.89 -53.08 6.66
N ASP A 220 12.98 -53.50 7.29
CA ASP A 220 14.23 -53.88 6.63
C ASP A 220 14.13 -55.18 5.81
N SER A 221 13.14 -56.03 6.12
CA SER A 221 12.90 -57.33 5.49
C SER A 221 12.13 -57.24 4.17
N TRP A 222 11.57 -56.07 3.83
CA TRP A 222 10.74 -55.92 2.65
C TRP A 222 11.54 -55.95 1.35
N SER A 223 10.91 -56.47 0.30
CA SER A 223 11.40 -56.26 -1.05
C SER A 223 11.38 -54.77 -1.41
N LYS A 224 12.23 -54.38 -2.36
CA LYS A 224 12.25 -52.99 -2.86
C LYS A 224 10.87 -52.55 -3.36
N THR A 225 10.14 -53.42 -4.04
CA THR A 225 8.79 -53.12 -4.57
C THR A 225 7.79 -52.82 -3.45
N GLU A 226 7.76 -53.63 -2.39
CA GLU A 226 6.88 -53.41 -1.24
C GLU A 226 7.20 -52.08 -0.54
N ALA A 227 8.50 -51.81 -0.32
CA ALA A 227 8.94 -50.54 0.25
C ALA A 227 8.57 -49.35 -0.64
N ILE A 228 8.74 -49.45 -1.96
CA ILE A 228 8.35 -48.38 -2.89
C ILE A 228 6.85 -48.11 -2.80
N ILE A 229 6.00 -49.14 -2.87
CA ILE A 229 4.54 -48.98 -2.81
C ILE A 229 4.15 -48.30 -1.49
N TYR A 230 4.68 -48.80 -0.38
CA TYR A 230 4.35 -48.32 0.96
C TYR A 230 4.83 -46.87 1.20
N VAL A 231 6.09 -46.58 0.84
CA VAL A 231 6.65 -45.23 0.98
C VAL A 231 5.95 -44.26 0.03
N THR A 232 5.59 -44.67 -1.19
CA THR A 232 4.81 -43.83 -2.12
C THR A 232 3.45 -43.47 -1.55
N ALA A 233 2.73 -44.43 -0.95
CA ALA A 233 1.45 -44.17 -0.27
C ALA A 233 1.62 -43.23 0.93
N THR A 234 2.72 -43.38 1.67
CA THR A 234 3.08 -42.50 2.78
C THR A 234 3.35 -41.07 2.29
N GLN A 235 4.10 -40.95 1.21
CA GLN A 235 4.43 -39.69 0.54
C GLN A 235 3.18 -39.00 -0.04
N LEU A 236 2.17 -39.75 -0.49
CA LEU A 236 0.86 -39.20 -0.87
C LEU A 236 0.21 -38.46 0.32
N MET A 237 0.19 -39.07 1.51
CA MET A 237 -0.40 -38.46 2.71
C MET A 237 0.32 -37.16 3.10
N CYS A 238 1.66 -37.18 3.14
CA CYS A 238 2.48 -35.98 3.37
C CYS A 238 2.25 -34.91 2.27
N GLY A 239 2.09 -35.34 1.02
CA GLY A 239 1.80 -34.46 -0.11
C GLY A 239 0.47 -33.72 0.04
N ILE A 240 -0.58 -34.43 0.47
CA ILE A 240 -1.90 -33.83 0.77
C ILE A 240 -1.80 -32.90 1.98
N ALA A 241 -1.13 -33.35 3.05
CA ALA A 241 -0.91 -32.58 4.27
C ALA A 241 -0.28 -31.21 3.99
N LYS A 242 0.74 -31.19 3.12
CA LYS A 242 1.45 -29.98 2.68
C LYS A 242 0.54 -28.93 2.09
N ASP A 243 -0.29 -29.31 1.13
CA ASP A 243 -1.11 -28.33 0.42
C ASP A 243 -2.32 -27.87 1.26
N LEU A 244 -2.88 -28.73 2.13
CA LEU A 244 -3.92 -28.33 3.10
C LEU A 244 -3.41 -27.33 4.15
N THR A 245 -2.22 -27.57 4.71
CA THR A 245 -1.64 -26.68 5.73
C THR A 245 -1.24 -25.32 5.13
N LYS A 246 -0.75 -25.34 3.87
CA LYS A 246 -0.36 -24.13 3.11
C LYS A 246 -1.52 -23.19 2.77
N LEU A 247 -2.73 -23.72 2.62
CA LEU A 247 -3.97 -22.95 2.41
C LEU A 247 -4.26 -22.02 3.61
N GLY A 248 -4.02 -22.50 4.83
CA GLY A 248 -4.17 -21.69 6.05
C GLY A 248 -3.24 -20.48 6.06
N GLY A 249 -1.96 -20.68 5.73
CA GLY A 249 -0.96 -19.60 5.67
C GLY A 249 -1.27 -18.51 4.63
N LYS A 250 -1.74 -18.90 3.43
CA LYS A 250 -2.12 -17.94 2.36
C LYS A 250 -3.37 -17.12 2.70
N THR A 251 -4.31 -17.70 3.44
CA THR A 251 -5.56 -17.03 3.82
C THR A 251 -5.33 -16.03 4.95
N VAL A 252 -4.39 -16.30 5.84
CA VAL A 252 -3.95 -15.37 6.89
C VAL A 252 -3.36 -14.09 6.32
N THR A 253 -2.60 -14.18 5.22
CA THR A 253 -2.08 -12.99 4.53
C THR A 253 -3.22 -12.11 4.02
N LYS A 254 -4.34 -12.69 3.56
CA LYS A 254 -5.55 -11.94 3.16
C LYS A 254 -6.35 -11.40 4.35
N LEU A 255 -6.36 -12.10 5.49
CA LEU A 255 -7.07 -11.65 6.69
C LEU A 255 -6.37 -10.50 7.42
N VAL A 256 -5.06 -10.33 7.22
CA VAL A 256 -4.24 -9.32 7.91
C VAL A 256 -3.85 -8.16 6.99
N THR A 257 -4.01 -8.30 5.67
CA THR A 257 -3.69 -7.24 4.72
C THR A 257 -4.99 -6.64 4.17
N PRO A 258 -5.32 -5.37 4.45
CA PRO A 258 -6.44 -4.67 3.82
C PRO A 258 -6.24 -4.62 2.31
N ASP A 259 -7.31 -4.81 1.52
CA ASP A 259 -7.29 -4.91 0.05
C ASP A 259 -6.77 -3.66 -0.70
N GLU A 260 -6.38 -2.61 0.03
CA GLU A 260 -6.01 -1.29 -0.49
C GLU A 260 -4.50 -1.03 -0.57
N LYS A 261 -3.64 -2.01 -0.22
CA LYS A 261 -2.18 -1.86 -0.23
C LYS A 261 -1.49 -2.74 -1.29
N LYS A 262 -1.59 -2.40 -2.58
CA LYS A 262 -1.00 -3.19 -3.68
C LYS A 262 0.56 -3.22 -3.69
N SER A 263 1.25 -2.18 -3.19
CA SER A 263 2.74 -2.15 -3.11
C SER A 263 3.30 -2.85 -1.86
N SER A 264 2.66 -2.73 -0.69
CA SER A 264 3.04 -3.47 0.53
C SER A 264 2.71 -4.95 0.44
N LEU A 265 1.66 -5.33 -0.31
CA LEU A 265 1.33 -6.72 -0.59
C LEU A 265 2.49 -7.41 -1.32
N PHE A 266 3.20 -6.72 -2.22
CA PHE A 266 4.32 -7.31 -2.94
C PHE A 266 5.54 -7.58 -2.04
N ARG A 267 5.98 -6.59 -1.22
CA ARG A 267 7.08 -6.80 -0.27
C ARG A 267 6.73 -7.87 0.76
N LEU A 268 5.49 -7.86 1.27
CA LEU A 268 5.02 -8.84 2.24
C LEU A 268 4.91 -10.25 1.63
N VAL A 269 4.35 -10.39 0.42
CA VAL A 269 4.26 -11.67 -0.30
C VAL A 269 5.65 -12.18 -0.67
N SER A 270 6.56 -11.31 -1.11
CA SER A 270 7.95 -11.65 -1.42
C SER A 270 8.71 -12.10 -0.16
N LEU A 271 8.59 -11.36 0.94
CA LEU A 271 9.20 -11.65 2.25
C LEU A 271 8.68 -12.97 2.85
N ILE A 272 7.35 -13.16 2.89
CA ILE A 272 6.73 -14.39 3.39
C ILE A 272 7.07 -15.59 2.50
N THR A 273 7.08 -15.41 1.18
CA THR A 273 7.41 -16.50 0.24
C THR A 273 8.86 -16.93 0.38
N GLY A 274 9.78 -15.97 0.53
CA GLY A 274 11.20 -16.23 0.77
C GLY A 274 11.46 -16.89 2.12
N TRP A 275 10.93 -16.34 3.21
CA TRP A 275 11.10 -16.89 4.56
C TRP A 275 10.61 -18.33 4.69
N LYS A 276 9.44 -18.66 4.10
CA LYS A 276 8.94 -20.04 4.06
C LYS A 276 9.90 -20.99 3.34
N ASN A 277 10.49 -20.58 2.22
CA ASN A 277 11.45 -21.43 1.51
C ASN A 277 12.72 -21.62 2.38
N SER A 278 13.20 -20.58 3.06
CA SER A 278 14.34 -20.70 4.00
C SER A 278 14.06 -21.68 5.14
N LEU A 279 12.84 -21.68 5.68
CA LEU A 279 12.41 -22.65 6.69
C LEU A 279 12.36 -24.10 6.18
N LYS A 280 11.97 -24.30 4.91
CA LYS A 280 12.08 -25.62 4.27
C LYS A 280 13.54 -26.08 4.21
N GLY A 281 14.48 -25.17 3.96
CA GLY A 281 15.92 -25.44 4.03
C GLY A 281 16.38 -25.84 5.43
N ALA A 282 15.92 -25.16 6.48
CA ALA A 282 16.16 -25.57 7.87
C ALA A 282 15.63 -26.99 8.14
N GLY A 283 14.47 -27.34 7.58
CA GLY A 283 13.94 -28.70 7.59
C GLY A 283 14.86 -29.71 6.92
N TYR A 284 15.39 -29.41 5.73
CA TYR A 284 16.33 -30.29 5.02
C TYR A 284 17.57 -30.58 5.87
N PHE A 285 18.13 -29.55 6.51
CA PHE A 285 19.26 -29.72 7.41
C PHE A 285 18.89 -30.58 8.61
N LEU A 286 17.76 -30.28 9.27
CA LEU A 286 17.27 -31.05 10.41
C LEU A 286 17.15 -32.54 10.05
N GLY A 287 16.41 -32.85 8.98
CA GLY A 287 16.19 -34.24 8.55
C GLY A 287 17.48 -34.97 8.19
N ALA A 288 18.40 -34.31 7.48
CA ALA A 288 19.69 -34.90 7.13
C ALA A 288 20.61 -35.11 8.34
N ALA A 289 20.60 -34.19 9.31
CA ALA A 289 21.37 -34.29 10.53
C ALA A 289 20.84 -35.41 11.44
N THR A 290 19.52 -35.47 11.66
CA THR A 290 18.90 -36.45 12.57
C THR A 290 18.87 -37.86 11.99
N VAL A 291 18.63 -38.02 10.68
CA VAL A 291 18.75 -39.34 10.01
C VAL A 291 20.19 -39.83 9.94
N GLY A 292 21.16 -38.92 10.02
CA GLY A 292 22.58 -39.23 10.18
C GLY A 292 22.86 -40.03 11.46
N VAL A 293 22.13 -39.71 12.53
CA VAL A 293 22.25 -40.36 13.84
C VAL A 293 21.39 -41.62 13.92
N ASN A 294 20.07 -41.49 13.73
CA ASN A 294 19.14 -42.61 13.83
C ASN A 294 17.82 -42.28 13.10
N TYR A 295 17.35 -43.23 12.28
CA TYR A 295 16.13 -43.09 11.48
C TYR A 295 14.87 -42.88 12.35
N TYR A 296 14.63 -43.73 13.35
CA TYR A 296 13.45 -43.65 14.21
C TYR A 296 13.45 -42.41 15.10
N MET A 297 14.63 -42.03 15.63
CA MET A 297 14.78 -40.78 16.38
C MET A 297 14.42 -39.58 15.51
N SER A 298 14.87 -39.58 14.25
CA SER A 298 14.51 -38.54 13.29
C SER A 298 13.00 -38.43 13.13
N LEU A 299 12.29 -39.55 12.91
CA LEU A 299 10.83 -39.55 12.80
C LEU A 299 10.14 -39.06 14.10
N GLY A 300 10.65 -39.47 15.27
CA GLY A 300 10.14 -39.04 16.57
C GLY A 300 10.24 -37.53 16.79
N ILE A 301 11.37 -36.91 16.39
CA ILE A 301 11.54 -35.46 16.42
C ILE A 301 10.51 -34.76 15.53
N LEU A 302 10.28 -35.27 14.31
CA LEU A 302 9.29 -34.69 13.39
C LEU A 302 7.85 -34.81 13.93
N ILE A 303 7.49 -35.93 14.55
CA ILE A 303 6.20 -36.08 15.24
C ILE A 303 6.07 -35.07 16.39
N GLY A 304 7.11 -34.94 17.22
CA GLY A 304 7.13 -33.98 18.34
C GLY A 304 6.87 -32.54 17.89
N LEU A 305 7.48 -32.11 16.78
CA LEU A 305 7.26 -30.79 16.21
C LEU A 305 5.81 -30.55 15.75
N ILE A 306 5.17 -31.55 15.13
CA ILE A 306 3.76 -31.43 14.75
C ILE A 306 2.83 -31.45 15.97
N LEU A 307 3.08 -32.34 16.94
CA LEU A 307 2.30 -32.41 18.17
C LEU A 307 2.39 -31.11 18.99
N ALA A 308 3.53 -30.42 18.96
CA ALA A 308 3.67 -29.10 19.58
C ALA A 308 2.78 -28.03 18.94
N ALA A 309 2.46 -28.15 17.64
CA ALA A 309 1.62 -27.20 16.90
C ALA A 309 0.11 -27.40 17.12
N MET A 310 -0.33 -28.66 17.25
CA MET A 310 -1.75 -29.02 17.21
C MET A 310 -2.62 -28.41 18.32
N PRO A 311 -2.20 -28.37 19.62
CA PRO A 311 -3.04 -27.84 20.70
C PRO A 311 -3.43 -26.37 20.47
N TRP A 312 -2.48 -25.57 19.98
CA TRP A 312 -2.70 -24.16 19.68
C TRP A 312 -3.72 -23.98 18.55
N ALA A 313 -3.60 -24.76 17.47
CA ALA A 313 -4.55 -24.73 16.36
C ALA A 313 -5.94 -25.27 16.75
N ALA A 314 -6.00 -26.30 17.58
CA ALA A 314 -7.25 -26.94 18.01
C ALA A 314 -8.07 -26.06 18.95
N VAL A 315 -7.42 -25.43 19.93
CA VAL A 315 -8.10 -24.64 20.96
C VAL A 315 -8.21 -23.16 20.57
N GLY A 316 -7.20 -22.61 19.89
CA GLY A 316 -7.10 -21.18 19.67
C GLY A 316 -7.70 -20.64 18.37
N LEU A 317 -8.22 -21.50 17.47
CA LEU A 317 -8.91 -21.10 16.25
C LEU A 317 -10.42 -21.39 16.29
N SER A 318 -11.22 -20.47 15.75
CA SER A 318 -12.67 -20.62 15.65
C SER A 318 -13.08 -21.45 14.42
N ASN A 319 -14.20 -22.17 14.53
CA ASN A 319 -14.72 -23.01 13.44
C ASN A 319 -15.32 -22.22 12.26
N GLN A 320 -15.56 -20.91 12.46
CA GLN A 320 -16.15 -20.04 11.44
C GLN A 320 -15.10 -19.24 10.66
N LEU A 321 -13.82 -19.28 11.08
CA LEU A 321 -12.74 -18.51 10.45
C LEU A 321 -12.52 -18.95 8.98
N GLY A 322 -12.77 -18.03 8.05
CA GLY A 322 -12.53 -18.22 6.60
C GLY A 322 -13.60 -19.03 5.83
N ARG A 323 -14.79 -19.27 6.40
CA ARG A 323 -15.92 -19.89 5.65
C ARG A 323 -16.65 -18.85 4.80
N ALA A 324 -16.87 -19.14 3.52
CA ALA A 324 -17.64 -18.26 2.61
C ALA A 324 -19.13 -18.63 2.58
N ARG A 325 -20.02 -17.63 2.42
CA ARG A 325 -21.47 -17.88 2.20
C ARG A 325 -21.69 -18.42 0.78
N LYS A 326 -21.87 -19.74 0.66
CA LYS A 326 -22.36 -20.50 -0.52
C LYS A 326 -22.02 -19.90 -1.90
N GLU A 327 -20.89 -20.31 -2.48
CA GLU A 327 -20.69 -20.31 -3.93
C GLU A 327 -20.32 -21.72 -4.41
N ASN A 328 -21.11 -22.27 -5.34
CA ASN A 328 -20.89 -23.58 -5.94
C ASN A 328 -20.03 -23.42 -7.19
N VAL A 329 -18.71 -23.53 -7.04
CA VAL A 329 -17.76 -23.54 -8.16
C VAL A 329 -17.77 -24.93 -8.82
N THR A 330 -17.91 -24.99 -10.15
CA THR A 330 -17.89 -26.24 -10.94
C THR A 330 -16.53 -26.44 -11.62
N PHE A 331 -16.01 -27.67 -11.67
CA PHE A 331 -14.67 -28.01 -12.23
C PHE A 331 -14.44 -27.51 -13.66
N SER A 332 -15.48 -27.47 -14.51
CA SER A 332 -15.39 -27.01 -15.90
C SER A 332 -15.04 -25.51 -16.04
N GLN A 333 -15.31 -24.70 -15.00
CA GLN A 333 -15.00 -23.26 -15.03
C GLN A 333 -13.54 -22.94 -14.70
N LEU A 334 -12.76 -23.89 -14.14
CA LEU A 334 -11.34 -23.70 -13.78
C LEU A 334 -10.41 -23.52 -14.99
N PHE A 335 -10.80 -24.01 -16.17
CA PHE A 335 -9.95 -24.02 -17.37
C PHE A 335 -10.26 -22.88 -18.36
N LYS A 336 -11.24 -22.01 -18.08
CA LYS A 336 -11.54 -20.81 -18.88
C LYS A 336 -10.77 -19.59 -18.34
N ASN A 337 -9.44 -19.66 -18.37
CA ASN A 337 -8.56 -18.59 -17.86
C ASN A 337 -8.11 -17.63 -18.96
N LYS A 338 -7.66 -16.43 -18.54
CA LYS A 338 -7.08 -15.41 -19.43
C LYS A 338 -5.81 -15.96 -20.14
N PRO A 339 -5.53 -15.55 -21.40
CA PRO A 339 -4.38 -16.03 -22.18
C PRO A 339 -3.04 -15.93 -21.45
N ASN A 340 -2.72 -14.77 -20.87
CA ASN A 340 -1.47 -14.55 -20.13
C ASN A 340 -1.27 -15.51 -18.95
N ILE A 341 -2.35 -15.95 -18.31
CA ILE A 341 -2.27 -16.86 -17.16
C ILE A 341 -1.98 -18.28 -17.61
N ASN A 342 -2.52 -18.70 -18.75
CA ASN A 342 -2.22 -20.00 -19.34
C ASN A 342 -0.77 -20.07 -19.82
N ILE A 343 -0.29 -19.00 -20.48
CA ILE A 343 1.11 -18.88 -20.92
C ILE A 343 2.05 -18.92 -19.72
N LEU A 344 1.77 -18.10 -18.69
CA LEU A 344 2.58 -18.07 -17.49
C LEU A 344 2.56 -19.40 -16.74
N SER A 345 1.40 -20.07 -16.66
CA SER A 345 1.27 -21.40 -16.05
C SER A 345 2.04 -22.48 -16.82
N LEU A 346 2.02 -22.43 -18.16
CA LEU A 346 2.78 -23.34 -19.01
C LEU A 346 4.28 -23.13 -18.85
N SER A 347 4.76 -21.88 -18.93
CA SER A 347 6.17 -21.54 -18.69
C SER A 347 6.64 -22.06 -17.33
N ARG A 348 5.75 -21.99 -16.34
CA ARG A 348 6.02 -22.44 -14.97
C ARG A 348 6.21 -23.95 -14.81
N VAL A 349 5.53 -24.77 -15.62
CA VAL A 349 5.76 -26.23 -15.68
C VAL A 349 7.23 -26.48 -16.03
N PHE A 350 7.70 -25.84 -17.10
CA PHE A 350 9.07 -26.03 -17.57
C PHE A 350 10.09 -25.43 -16.61
N LEU A 351 9.83 -24.25 -16.04
CA LEU A 351 10.74 -23.61 -15.11
C LEU A 351 11.01 -24.49 -13.87
N PHE A 352 9.98 -25.00 -13.20
CA PHE A 352 10.18 -25.89 -12.05
C PHE A 352 10.66 -27.28 -12.43
N GLY A 353 10.26 -27.79 -13.60
CA GLY A 353 10.81 -29.02 -14.14
C GLY A 353 12.32 -28.92 -14.36
N ALA A 354 12.81 -27.79 -14.89
CA ALA A 354 14.24 -27.54 -15.10
C ALA A 354 15.05 -27.68 -13.82
N ARG A 355 14.56 -27.17 -12.69
CA ARG A 355 15.23 -27.33 -11.40
C ARG A 355 15.19 -28.78 -10.91
N ASP A 356 14.01 -29.40 -10.90
CA ASP A 356 13.84 -30.75 -10.32
C ASP A 356 14.48 -31.84 -11.19
N LEU A 357 14.79 -31.53 -12.45
CA LEU A 357 15.56 -32.39 -13.34
C LEU A 357 16.95 -32.74 -12.80
N TRP A 358 17.56 -31.93 -11.95
CA TRP A 358 18.87 -32.22 -11.35
C TRP A 358 18.90 -32.06 -9.83
N PHE A 359 18.08 -31.18 -9.24
CA PHE A 359 18.20 -30.81 -7.81
C PHE A 359 17.64 -31.86 -6.86
N GLU A 360 16.46 -32.41 -7.16
CA GLU A 360 15.63 -33.10 -6.16
C GLU A 360 16.15 -34.50 -5.82
N VAL A 361 16.45 -35.31 -6.83
CA VAL A 361 16.94 -36.70 -6.67
C VAL A 361 18.38 -36.87 -7.17
N PRO A 362 18.76 -36.40 -8.37
CA PRO A 362 20.09 -36.67 -8.93
C PRO A 362 21.23 -36.04 -8.12
N LEU A 363 21.09 -34.78 -7.69
CA LEU A 363 22.15 -34.06 -6.99
C LEU A 363 22.50 -34.72 -5.64
N PRO A 364 21.55 -35.04 -4.75
CA PRO A 364 21.87 -35.78 -3.53
C PRO A 364 22.57 -37.12 -3.80
N PHE A 365 22.15 -37.86 -4.83
CA PHE A 365 22.78 -39.13 -5.22
C PHE A 365 24.21 -38.91 -5.74
N PHE A 366 24.41 -37.90 -6.58
CA PHE A 366 25.71 -37.55 -7.14
C PHE A 366 26.69 -37.08 -6.06
N LEU A 367 26.24 -36.20 -5.15
CA LEU A 367 27.04 -35.72 -4.03
C LEU A 367 27.45 -36.86 -3.09
N ARG A 368 26.60 -37.89 -2.93
CA ARG A 368 26.84 -39.03 -2.04
C ARG A 368 27.68 -40.14 -2.66
N SER A 369 27.71 -40.24 -3.99
CA SER A 369 28.39 -41.33 -4.67
C SER A 369 29.91 -41.20 -4.57
N PRO A 370 30.62 -42.21 -4.03
CA PRO A 370 32.08 -42.18 -3.89
C PRO A 370 32.83 -42.56 -5.17
N ASP A 371 32.24 -43.40 -6.04
CA ASP A 371 32.99 -44.09 -7.11
C ASP A 371 33.08 -43.30 -8.43
N SER A 372 32.35 -42.20 -8.57
CA SER A 372 32.48 -41.22 -9.68
C SER A 372 31.78 -39.87 -9.37
N GLY A 373 31.29 -39.70 -8.14
CA GLY A 373 30.62 -38.49 -7.68
C GLY A 373 31.53 -37.67 -6.77
N ILE A 374 30.94 -36.96 -5.80
CA ILE A 374 31.71 -36.13 -4.85
C ILE A 374 32.08 -36.89 -3.55
N GLY A 375 31.32 -37.92 -3.18
CA GLY A 375 31.59 -38.72 -1.97
C GLY A 375 31.35 -38.01 -0.63
N TRP A 376 30.53 -36.96 -0.60
CA TRP A 376 30.21 -36.23 0.63
C TRP A 376 29.43 -37.05 1.66
N SER A 377 29.58 -36.69 2.93
CA SER A 377 28.79 -37.27 4.02
C SER A 377 27.31 -36.90 3.91
N ARG A 378 26.43 -37.65 4.61
CA ARG A 378 24.98 -37.35 4.66
C ARG A 378 24.72 -35.94 5.17
N SER A 379 25.38 -35.55 6.26
CA SER A 379 25.22 -34.24 6.88
C SER A 379 25.71 -33.12 5.97
N LEU A 380 26.83 -33.30 5.27
CA LEU A 380 27.35 -32.28 4.34
C LEU A 380 26.46 -32.13 3.10
N THR A 381 25.96 -33.24 2.57
CA THR A 381 24.97 -33.24 1.48
C THR A 381 23.71 -32.49 1.90
N GLY A 382 23.17 -32.81 3.08
CA GLY A 382 21.99 -32.13 3.62
C GLY A 382 22.21 -30.66 3.91
N MET A 383 23.38 -30.29 4.45
CA MET A 383 23.77 -28.90 4.69
C MET A 383 23.87 -28.10 3.39
N PHE A 384 24.49 -28.67 2.35
CA PHE A 384 24.58 -28.01 1.04
C PHE A 384 23.20 -27.72 0.46
N LEU A 385 22.32 -28.73 0.44
CA LEU A 385 20.95 -28.57 -0.05
C LEU A 385 20.14 -27.58 0.79
N ALA A 386 20.33 -27.58 2.11
CA ALA A 386 19.70 -26.64 3.02
C ALA A 386 20.13 -25.20 2.76
N VAL A 387 21.45 -24.95 2.65
CA VAL A 387 21.99 -23.62 2.35
C VAL A 387 21.51 -23.16 0.98
N TRP A 388 21.51 -24.04 -0.02
CA TRP A 388 20.98 -23.73 -1.35
C TRP A 388 19.52 -23.27 -1.29
N ILE A 389 18.66 -23.98 -0.56
CA ILE A 389 17.24 -23.64 -0.40
C ILE A 389 17.06 -22.33 0.41
N ILE A 390 17.90 -22.09 1.42
CA ILE A 390 17.90 -20.85 2.21
C ILE A 390 18.29 -19.67 1.33
N VAL A 391 19.36 -19.79 0.55
CA VAL A 391 19.79 -18.75 -0.40
C VAL A 391 18.71 -18.51 -1.45
N TYR A 392 18.09 -19.56 -2.00
CA TYR A 392 16.94 -19.45 -2.91
C TYR A 392 15.80 -18.65 -2.27
N GLY A 393 15.42 -18.98 -1.03
CA GLY A 393 14.38 -18.28 -0.29
C GLY A 393 14.72 -16.81 -0.05
N GLN A 394 15.94 -16.53 0.39
CA GLN A 394 16.40 -15.17 0.67
C GLN A 394 16.44 -14.32 -0.60
N MET A 395 16.97 -14.86 -1.70
CA MET A 395 17.00 -14.20 -3.00
C MET A 395 15.61 -13.89 -3.53
N GLN A 396 14.68 -14.83 -3.35
CA GLN A 396 13.29 -14.60 -3.74
C GLN A 396 12.69 -13.41 -2.97
N SER A 397 13.02 -13.26 -1.67
CA SER A 397 12.54 -12.14 -0.86
C SER A 397 13.13 -10.78 -1.27
N TRP A 398 14.41 -10.75 -1.66
CA TRP A 398 15.15 -9.54 -2.03
C TRP A 398 14.96 -9.10 -3.48
N THR A 399 14.39 -9.95 -4.34
CA THR A 399 14.17 -9.63 -5.77
C THR A 399 13.49 -8.27 -6.04
N PRO A 400 12.47 -7.84 -5.26
CA PRO A 400 11.89 -6.50 -5.40
C PRO A 400 12.91 -5.36 -5.23
N GLN A 401 13.82 -5.50 -4.27
CA GLN A 401 14.77 -4.46 -3.87
C GLN A 401 16.04 -4.49 -4.72
N LEU A 402 16.52 -5.69 -5.08
CA LEU A 402 17.81 -5.88 -5.76
C LEU A 402 17.70 -5.87 -7.28
N VAL A 403 16.52 -6.18 -7.84
CA VAL A 403 16.34 -6.32 -9.28
C VAL A 403 15.29 -5.35 -9.81
N LEU A 404 14.08 -5.35 -9.24
CA LEU A 404 12.98 -4.55 -9.78
C LEU A 404 13.08 -3.06 -9.43
N GLY A 405 13.54 -2.73 -8.21
CA GLY A 405 13.80 -1.36 -7.77
C GLY A 405 14.81 -0.62 -8.65
N PRO A 406 16.05 -1.15 -8.83
CA PRO A 406 17.06 -0.55 -9.69
C PRO A 406 16.63 -0.44 -11.16
N LEU A 407 15.85 -1.40 -11.66
CA LEU A 407 15.31 -1.36 -13.03
C LEU A 407 14.07 -0.47 -13.17
N ARG A 408 13.54 0.11 -12.08
CA ARG A 408 12.31 0.91 -12.03
C ARG A 408 11.10 0.23 -12.68
N GLN A 409 10.97 -1.10 -12.56
CA GLN A 409 9.88 -1.89 -13.16
C GLN A 409 8.95 -2.50 -12.11
N SER A 410 7.69 -2.04 -12.05
CA SER A 410 6.62 -2.66 -11.27
C SER A 410 5.26 -2.27 -11.88
N PRO A 411 4.53 -3.19 -12.55
CA PRO A 411 4.81 -4.62 -12.72
C PRO A 411 6.06 -4.88 -13.59
N PRO A 412 6.82 -5.98 -13.36
CA PRO A 412 7.89 -6.40 -14.27
C PRO A 412 7.32 -6.69 -15.66
N THR A 413 8.03 -6.24 -16.68
CA THR A 413 7.65 -6.47 -18.09
C THR A 413 7.85 -7.92 -18.50
N LYS A 414 7.22 -8.35 -19.60
CA LYS A 414 7.47 -9.70 -20.13
C LYS A 414 8.93 -9.90 -20.53
N TRP A 415 9.60 -8.82 -20.93
CA TRP A 415 11.01 -8.82 -21.31
C TRP A 415 11.92 -9.12 -20.13
N VAL A 416 11.58 -8.64 -18.94
CA VAL A 416 12.33 -9.00 -17.73
C VAL A 416 12.14 -10.47 -17.39
N ALA A 417 10.91 -11.01 -17.44
CA ALA A 417 10.70 -12.45 -17.25
C ALA A 417 11.50 -13.29 -18.27
N THR A 418 11.42 -12.92 -19.55
CA THR A 418 12.11 -13.61 -20.65
C THR A 418 13.63 -13.54 -20.52
N LEU A 419 14.19 -12.38 -20.18
CA LEU A 419 15.64 -12.19 -20.02
C LEU A 419 16.19 -13.11 -18.92
N TRP A 420 15.56 -13.11 -17.75
CA TRP A 420 16.00 -13.95 -16.64
C TRP A 420 15.82 -15.44 -16.92
N ALA A 421 14.80 -15.84 -17.69
CA ALA A 421 14.65 -17.21 -18.20
C ALA A 421 15.76 -17.58 -19.20
N GLY A 422 16.14 -16.65 -20.09
CA GLY A 422 17.22 -16.82 -21.06
C GLY A 422 18.59 -17.00 -20.39
N ILE A 423 18.91 -16.14 -19.41
CA ILE A 423 20.15 -16.27 -18.61
C ILE A 423 20.18 -17.63 -17.90
N LEU A 424 19.06 -18.06 -17.34
CA LEU A 424 18.95 -19.33 -16.64
C LEU A 424 19.26 -20.54 -17.55
N THR A 425 19.04 -20.44 -18.85
CA THR A 425 19.32 -21.52 -19.82
C THR A 425 20.83 -21.79 -19.98
N VAL A 426 21.66 -20.75 -19.85
CA VAL A 426 23.12 -20.86 -20.06
C VAL A 426 23.82 -21.56 -18.88
N ILE A 427 23.26 -21.43 -17.67
CA ILE A 427 23.89 -21.90 -16.44
C ILE A 427 23.97 -23.43 -16.34
N PRO A 428 22.89 -24.22 -16.50
CA PRO A 428 23.00 -25.67 -16.48
C PRO A 428 23.73 -26.20 -17.72
N LEU A 429 23.73 -25.45 -18.83
CA LEU A 429 24.50 -25.80 -20.03
C LEU A 429 26.00 -25.82 -19.74
N SER A 430 26.51 -24.82 -19.00
CA SER A 430 27.93 -24.76 -18.68
C SER A 430 28.38 -25.95 -17.84
N LEU A 431 27.64 -26.31 -16.79
CA LEU A 431 27.97 -27.48 -15.97
C LEU A 431 27.74 -28.79 -16.72
N GLY A 432 26.67 -28.92 -17.51
CA GLY A 432 26.42 -30.11 -18.33
C GLY A 432 27.54 -30.38 -19.32
N VAL A 433 28.05 -29.34 -19.99
CA VAL A 433 29.21 -29.45 -20.89
C VAL A 433 30.48 -29.81 -20.14
N VAL A 434 30.75 -29.17 -18.99
CA VAL A 434 31.94 -29.50 -18.19
C VAL A 434 31.90 -30.95 -17.69
N MET A 435 30.72 -31.49 -17.39
CA MET A 435 30.56 -32.87 -16.93
C MET A 435 30.67 -33.90 -18.04
N LEU A 436 30.12 -33.62 -19.23
CA LEU A 436 30.07 -34.57 -20.34
C LEU A 436 31.26 -34.49 -21.30
N ALA A 437 31.94 -33.34 -21.36
CA ALA A 437 33.03 -33.09 -22.30
C ALA A 437 34.35 -32.67 -21.63
N GLY A 438 34.34 -32.46 -20.30
CA GLY A 438 35.51 -32.00 -19.56
C GLY A 438 36.11 -33.08 -18.67
N ASP A 439 37.44 -33.04 -18.50
CA ASP A 439 38.16 -33.99 -17.64
C ASP A 439 37.94 -33.74 -16.14
N THR A 440 37.21 -32.68 -15.76
CA THR A 440 37.04 -32.24 -14.36
C THR A 440 36.36 -33.27 -13.46
N PHE A 441 35.55 -34.15 -14.06
CA PHE A 441 34.85 -35.24 -13.38
C PHE A 441 35.40 -36.62 -13.76
N GLY A 442 36.57 -36.64 -14.42
CA GLY A 442 37.22 -37.87 -14.85
C GLY A 442 37.83 -38.65 -13.68
N PRO A 443 38.02 -39.98 -13.87
CA PRO A 443 38.65 -40.83 -12.85
C PRO A 443 40.08 -40.36 -12.55
N GLY A 444 40.41 -40.21 -11.26
CA GLY A 444 41.75 -39.83 -10.78
C GLY A 444 41.99 -38.32 -10.59
N VAL A 445 41.01 -37.47 -10.91
CA VAL A 445 41.09 -36.02 -10.63
C VAL A 445 40.75 -35.76 -9.15
N PRO A 446 41.52 -34.93 -8.43
CA PRO A 446 41.20 -34.58 -7.05
C PRO A 446 39.81 -33.91 -6.96
N PRO A 447 39.05 -34.12 -5.88
CA PRO A 447 37.65 -33.66 -5.79
C PRO A 447 37.49 -32.13 -5.74
N GLY A 448 38.55 -31.37 -5.49
CA GLY A 448 38.52 -29.91 -5.33
C GLY A 448 37.90 -29.17 -6.54
N PRO A 449 38.46 -29.29 -7.75
CA PRO A 449 37.90 -28.69 -8.96
C PRO A 449 36.44 -29.08 -9.24
N ALA A 450 36.08 -30.36 -9.07
CA ALA A 450 34.71 -30.85 -9.25
C ALA A 450 33.73 -30.20 -8.25
N VAL A 451 34.13 -30.10 -6.97
CA VAL A 451 33.37 -29.42 -5.92
C VAL A 451 33.19 -27.94 -6.24
N THR A 452 34.24 -27.26 -6.67
CA THR A 452 34.18 -25.83 -7.03
C THR A 452 33.24 -25.61 -8.22
N ALA A 453 33.36 -26.40 -9.29
CA ALA A 453 32.52 -26.30 -10.48
C ALA A 453 31.02 -26.47 -10.14
N ILE A 454 30.68 -27.53 -9.40
CA ILE A 454 29.30 -27.78 -8.97
C ILE A 454 28.80 -26.66 -8.07
N THR A 455 29.58 -26.26 -7.06
CA THR A 455 29.13 -25.24 -6.11
C THR A 455 28.86 -23.91 -6.82
N VAL A 456 29.81 -23.41 -7.61
CA VAL A 456 29.66 -22.11 -8.30
C VAL A 456 28.47 -22.12 -9.24
N VAL A 457 28.34 -23.14 -10.09
CA VAL A 457 27.29 -23.15 -11.12
C VAL A 457 25.91 -23.38 -10.50
N LEU A 458 25.78 -24.27 -9.52
CA LEU A 458 24.49 -24.54 -8.89
C LEU A 458 24.00 -23.36 -8.04
N TYR A 459 24.89 -22.63 -7.36
CA TYR A 459 24.50 -21.38 -6.68
C TYR A 459 24.20 -20.27 -7.68
N ALA A 460 24.93 -20.14 -8.79
CA ALA A 460 24.57 -19.20 -9.85
C ALA A 460 23.15 -19.49 -10.40
N PHE A 461 22.83 -20.77 -10.62
CA PHE A 461 21.47 -21.18 -10.99
C PHE A 461 20.47 -20.76 -9.92
N CYS A 462 20.79 -20.97 -8.64
CA CYS A 462 19.95 -20.60 -7.50
C CYS A 462 19.54 -19.12 -7.54
N LEU A 463 20.51 -18.21 -7.71
CA LEU A 463 20.26 -16.76 -7.70
C LEU A 463 19.34 -16.36 -8.86
N VAL A 464 19.68 -16.79 -10.08
CA VAL A 464 18.93 -16.45 -11.31
C VAL A 464 17.54 -17.08 -11.29
N PHE A 465 17.44 -18.34 -10.85
CA PHE A 465 16.17 -19.05 -10.71
C PHE A 465 15.26 -18.38 -9.67
N ALA A 466 15.80 -17.93 -8.54
CA ALA A 466 15.04 -17.23 -7.51
C ALA A 466 14.43 -15.93 -8.03
N VAL A 467 15.19 -15.14 -8.77
CA VAL A 467 14.73 -13.89 -9.39
C VAL A 467 13.62 -14.17 -10.41
N ASN A 468 13.85 -15.07 -11.36
CA ASN A 468 12.83 -15.43 -12.36
C ASN A 468 11.56 -15.99 -11.68
N SER A 469 11.76 -16.80 -10.62
CA SER A 469 10.67 -17.40 -9.87
C SER A 469 9.79 -16.37 -9.17
N ALA A 470 10.39 -15.30 -8.62
CA ALA A 470 9.70 -14.18 -7.99
C ALA A 470 8.90 -13.34 -9.01
N ILE A 471 9.50 -13.03 -10.16
CA ILE A 471 8.86 -12.26 -11.25
C ILE A 471 7.56 -12.95 -11.71
N HIS A 472 7.63 -14.25 -12.01
CA HIS A 472 6.46 -15.06 -12.38
C HIS A 472 5.38 -15.09 -11.29
N SER A 473 5.80 -15.22 -10.02
CA SER A 473 4.87 -15.22 -8.88
C SER A 473 4.16 -13.87 -8.69
N TYR A 474 4.79 -12.78 -9.15
CA TYR A 474 4.16 -11.46 -9.17
C TYR A 474 3.20 -11.32 -10.36
N LEU A 475 3.63 -11.70 -11.57
CA LEU A 475 2.83 -11.59 -12.79
C LEU A 475 1.49 -12.33 -12.70
N VAL A 476 1.44 -13.51 -12.07
CA VAL A 476 0.18 -14.25 -11.92
C VAL A 476 -0.83 -13.50 -11.04
N VAL A 477 -0.37 -12.82 -9.99
CA VAL A 477 -1.24 -12.03 -9.11
C VAL A 477 -1.72 -10.78 -9.85
N ALA A 478 -0.84 -10.15 -10.63
CA ALA A 478 -1.19 -9.00 -11.47
C ALA A 478 -2.24 -9.35 -12.54
N TYR A 479 -2.13 -10.50 -13.22
CA TYR A 479 -3.09 -10.90 -14.26
C TYR A 479 -4.43 -11.42 -13.73
N ALA A 480 -4.47 -11.89 -12.48
CA ALA A 480 -5.65 -12.44 -11.83
C ALA A 480 -6.55 -11.36 -11.19
N GLU A 481 -7.19 -10.49 -11.99
CA GLU A 481 -8.21 -9.53 -11.52
C GLU A 481 -9.64 -10.11 -11.49
N GLY A 482 -10.44 -9.74 -10.47
CA GLY A 482 -11.89 -10.03 -10.36
C GLY A 482 -12.30 -11.15 -9.38
N ASP A 483 -13.59 -11.48 -9.28
CA ASP A 483 -14.18 -12.40 -8.27
C ASP A 483 -13.70 -13.87 -8.34
N LYS A 484 -12.81 -14.23 -9.28
CA LYS A 484 -12.31 -15.59 -9.49
C LYS A 484 -10.81 -15.80 -9.19
N VAL A 485 -10.14 -14.85 -8.52
CA VAL A 485 -8.68 -14.90 -8.22
C VAL A 485 -8.22 -16.25 -7.67
N ALA A 486 -8.95 -16.84 -6.72
CA ALA A 486 -8.55 -18.08 -6.06
C ALA A 486 -8.50 -19.29 -7.01
N GLN A 487 -9.40 -19.35 -8.00
CA GLN A 487 -9.48 -20.42 -8.99
C GLN A 487 -8.32 -20.31 -9.99
N THR A 488 -8.12 -19.10 -10.51
CA THR A 488 -7.09 -18.76 -11.49
C THR A 488 -5.68 -18.98 -10.95
N VAL A 489 -5.44 -18.57 -9.70
CA VAL A 489 -4.16 -18.80 -9.01
C VAL A 489 -3.96 -20.29 -8.66
N GLY A 490 -5.04 -21.05 -8.46
CA GLY A 490 -5.00 -22.50 -8.22
C GLY A 490 -4.41 -23.28 -9.40
N VAL A 491 -4.82 -22.96 -10.64
CA VAL A 491 -4.29 -23.58 -11.87
C VAL A 491 -2.79 -23.32 -12.04
N TYR A 492 -2.34 -22.10 -11.76
CA TYR A 492 -0.92 -21.75 -11.77
C TYR A 492 -0.11 -22.59 -10.76
N TYR A 493 -0.59 -22.72 -9.52
CA TYR A 493 0.12 -23.54 -8.52
C TYR A 493 0.06 -25.04 -8.81
N ALA A 494 -1.01 -25.54 -9.43
CA ALA A 494 -1.07 -26.91 -9.92
C ALA A 494 -0.03 -27.15 -11.02
N SER A 495 0.18 -26.18 -11.91
CA SER A 495 1.21 -26.24 -12.96
C SER A 495 2.63 -26.33 -12.38
N ASN A 496 2.91 -25.66 -11.25
CA ASN A 496 4.17 -25.87 -10.52
C ASN A 496 4.34 -27.35 -10.13
N ALA A 497 3.30 -27.97 -9.57
CA ALA A 497 3.37 -29.36 -9.13
C ALA A 497 3.52 -30.33 -10.32
N VAL A 498 2.88 -30.04 -11.46
CA VAL A 498 3.10 -30.80 -12.71
C VAL A 498 4.56 -30.72 -13.14
N GLY A 499 5.15 -29.52 -13.17
CA GLY A 499 6.56 -29.33 -13.51
C GLY A 499 7.50 -30.14 -12.62
N ARG A 500 7.26 -30.11 -11.30
CA ARG A 500 8.05 -30.86 -10.31
C ARG A 500 7.89 -32.37 -10.44
N LEU A 501 6.68 -32.85 -10.71
CA LEU A 501 6.41 -34.27 -10.97
C LEU A 501 7.16 -34.76 -12.21
N VAL A 502 7.02 -34.03 -13.33
CA VAL A 502 7.72 -34.35 -14.59
C VAL A 502 9.23 -34.31 -14.39
N GLY A 503 9.74 -33.25 -13.76
CA GLY A 503 11.16 -33.10 -13.47
C GLY A 503 11.70 -34.24 -12.60
N THR A 504 10.99 -34.60 -11.52
CA THR A 504 11.40 -35.69 -10.61
C THR A 504 11.47 -37.03 -11.34
N LEU A 505 10.42 -37.42 -12.07
CA LEU A 505 10.39 -38.71 -12.78
C LEU A 505 11.41 -38.76 -13.93
N ALA A 506 11.50 -37.69 -14.73
CA ALA A 506 12.48 -37.60 -15.81
C ALA A 506 13.90 -37.62 -15.25
N SER A 507 14.17 -36.92 -14.14
CA SER A 507 15.48 -36.91 -13.49
C SER A 507 15.91 -38.30 -13.01
N GLY A 508 14.99 -39.06 -12.42
CA GLY A 508 15.24 -40.41 -11.94
C GLY A 508 15.58 -41.35 -13.10
N ALA A 509 14.86 -41.23 -14.22
CA ALA A 509 15.13 -42.01 -15.42
C ALA A 509 16.46 -41.63 -16.09
N LEU A 510 16.71 -40.34 -16.29
CA LEU A 510 17.95 -39.85 -16.90
C LEU A 510 19.17 -40.25 -16.07
N TYR A 511 19.15 -40.01 -14.76
CA TYR A 511 20.25 -40.34 -13.87
C TYR A 511 20.52 -41.85 -13.75
N SER A 512 19.47 -42.68 -13.86
CA SER A 512 19.62 -44.13 -13.66
C SER A 512 19.91 -44.90 -14.96
N TYR A 513 19.52 -44.36 -16.12
CA TYR A 513 19.50 -45.12 -17.38
C TYR A 513 20.23 -44.47 -18.55
N VAL A 514 20.71 -43.21 -18.43
CA VAL A 514 21.42 -42.54 -19.53
C VAL A 514 22.93 -42.52 -19.27
N GLY A 515 23.69 -42.94 -20.28
CA GLY A 515 25.15 -43.01 -20.24
C GLY A 515 25.68 -44.23 -19.50
N ASP A 516 27.00 -44.38 -19.51
CA ASP A 516 27.70 -45.51 -18.89
C ASP A 516 28.13 -45.22 -17.43
N SER A 517 28.09 -43.95 -17.03
CA SER A 517 28.44 -43.48 -15.68
C SER A 517 27.39 -42.57 -15.04
N ILE A 518 27.44 -42.43 -13.72
CA ILE A 518 26.57 -41.47 -13.00
C ILE A 518 26.89 -40.00 -13.33
N VAL A 519 28.10 -39.72 -13.84
CA VAL A 519 28.48 -38.39 -14.35
C VAL A 519 27.70 -38.11 -15.62
N ASP A 520 27.61 -39.10 -16.52
CA ASP A 520 26.82 -38.99 -17.75
C ASP A 520 25.33 -38.82 -17.46
N GLY A 521 24.80 -39.62 -16.53
CA GLY A 521 23.41 -39.51 -16.09
C GLY A 521 23.09 -38.15 -15.47
N PHE A 522 23.97 -37.61 -14.62
CA PHE A 522 23.79 -36.27 -14.04
C PHE A 522 23.98 -35.14 -15.06
N GLY A 523 24.93 -35.29 -15.99
CA GLY A 523 25.13 -34.37 -17.11
C GLY A 523 23.91 -34.33 -18.04
N ALA A 524 23.31 -35.48 -18.33
CA ALA A 524 22.07 -35.58 -19.11
C ALA A 524 20.90 -34.86 -18.43
N CYS A 525 20.75 -35.01 -17.10
CA CYS A 525 19.80 -34.25 -16.30
C CYS A 525 19.95 -32.73 -16.48
N LEU A 526 21.19 -32.22 -16.48
CA LEU A 526 21.49 -30.81 -16.71
C LEU A 526 21.20 -30.37 -18.14
N LEU A 527 21.51 -31.17 -19.16
CA LEU A 527 21.20 -30.84 -20.56
C LEU A 527 19.69 -30.82 -20.84
N VAL A 528 18.93 -31.75 -20.26
CA VAL A 528 17.46 -31.71 -20.39
C VAL A 528 16.89 -30.50 -19.63
N SER A 529 17.51 -30.10 -18.52
CA SER A 529 17.18 -28.87 -17.79
C SER A 529 17.36 -27.61 -18.68
N VAL A 530 18.42 -27.56 -19.50
CA VAL A 530 18.61 -26.49 -20.52
C VAL A 530 17.41 -26.44 -21.46
N GLY A 531 16.96 -27.59 -21.97
CA GLY A 531 15.79 -27.67 -22.84
C GLY A 531 14.52 -27.11 -22.18
N PHE A 532 14.30 -27.43 -20.91
CA PHE A 532 13.16 -26.91 -20.14
C PHE A 532 13.28 -25.39 -19.92
N CYS A 533 14.46 -24.86 -19.58
CA CYS A 533 14.69 -23.42 -19.47
C CYS A 533 14.48 -22.69 -20.81
N ALA A 534 14.93 -23.28 -21.92
CA ALA A 534 14.75 -22.73 -23.25
C ALA A 534 13.28 -22.67 -23.64
N VAL A 535 12.51 -23.74 -23.38
CA VAL A 535 11.07 -23.75 -23.62
C VAL A 535 10.36 -22.71 -22.75
N SER A 536 10.70 -22.60 -21.46
CA SER A 536 10.15 -21.55 -20.59
C SER A 536 10.42 -20.14 -21.14
N THR A 537 11.64 -19.88 -21.62
CA THR A 537 12.03 -18.61 -22.24
C THR A 537 11.20 -18.32 -23.49
N VAL A 538 11.01 -19.32 -24.35
CA VAL A 538 10.20 -19.18 -25.57
C VAL A 538 8.73 -18.94 -25.23
N VAL A 539 8.19 -19.65 -24.23
CA VAL A 539 6.81 -19.46 -23.79
C VAL A 539 6.59 -18.05 -23.22
N ASP A 540 7.53 -17.51 -22.45
CA ASP A 540 7.43 -16.15 -21.87
C ASP A 540 7.35 -15.04 -22.94
N LEU A 541 7.92 -15.24 -24.15
CA LEU A 541 7.83 -14.29 -25.26
C LEU A 541 6.38 -14.03 -25.72
N PHE A 542 5.51 -15.04 -25.56
CA PHE A 542 4.11 -14.97 -25.98
C PHE A 542 3.22 -14.21 -24.98
N LEU A 543 3.74 -13.75 -23.84
CA LEU A 543 3.00 -12.87 -22.94
C LEU A 543 2.60 -11.57 -23.66
N GLN A 544 1.37 -11.11 -23.42
CA GLN A 544 0.82 -9.86 -23.96
C GLN A 544 0.98 -8.74 -22.90
N GLU A 545 1.48 -7.56 -23.30
CA GLU A 545 1.64 -6.41 -22.41
C GLU A 545 0.44 -5.45 -22.49
N ASP A 546 -0.12 -5.10 -21.34
CA ASP A 546 -1.03 -3.96 -21.20
C ASP A 546 -0.16 -2.72 -20.89
N HIS A 547 -0.19 -1.68 -21.73
CA HIS A 547 0.67 -0.49 -21.58
C HIS A 547 0.25 0.37 -20.35
N THR A 548 0.80 0.07 -19.16
CA THR A 548 0.59 0.81 -17.89
C THR A 548 1.86 0.89 -17.04
N GLY A 549 2.88 1.66 -17.45
CA GLY A 549 4.05 1.82 -16.60
C GLY A 549 4.99 2.95 -17.00
N SER A 550 4.76 4.16 -16.46
CA SER A 550 5.77 5.15 -16.06
C SER A 550 5.13 6.53 -15.80
N GLY A 551 5.21 7.06 -14.58
CA GLY A 551 4.97 8.49 -14.29
C GLY A 551 4.27 8.78 -12.95
N HIS A 552 5.03 8.95 -11.87
CA HIS A 552 4.55 9.55 -10.61
C HIS A 552 4.92 11.05 -10.58
N ARG A 553 3.94 11.92 -10.31
CA ARG A 553 4.10 13.38 -10.05
C ARG A 553 3.76 13.65 -8.58
N LEU A 554 4.74 14.14 -7.82
CA LEU A 554 4.54 14.86 -6.55
C LEU A 554 3.78 16.16 -6.84
N GLY A 555 2.87 16.56 -5.96
CA GLY A 555 2.25 17.88 -6.00
C GLY A 555 1.75 18.26 -4.62
N VAL A 556 2.52 19.07 -3.90
CA VAL A 556 2.11 19.97 -2.80
C VAL A 556 3.03 21.20 -2.92
N LEU A 557 2.56 22.39 -2.52
CA LEU A 557 3.18 23.73 -2.61
C LEU A 557 2.73 24.59 -3.80
N GLY A 558 1.43 24.92 -3.78
CA GLY A 558 0.84 25.99 -4.58
C GLY A 558 -0.04 26.90 -3.73
N ALA A 559 0.49 27.51 -2.66
CA ALA A 559 -0.24 28.49 -1.86
C ALA A 559 0.65 29.53 -1.18
N CYS A 560 1.52 30.22 -1.91
CA CYS A 560 2.14 31.46 -1.43
C CYS A 560 2.10 32.48 -2.55
N LEU A 561 1.21 33.48 -2.46
CA LEU A 561 1.49 34.90 -2.68
C LEU A 561 0.23 35.74 -2.30
N PRO A 562 0.42 37.01 -1.88
CA PRO A 562 -0.49 37.72 -0.98
C PRO A 562 -1.56 38.57 -1.69
N GLY A 563 -2.63 38.88 -0.96
CA GLY A 563 -3.70 39.77 -1.41
C GLY A 563 -3.28 41.21 -1.65
N GLY A 564 -3.85 41.81 -2.71
CA GLY A 564 -3.83 43.24 -3.02
C GLY A 564 -5.25 43.79 -3.14
N LYS A 565 -5.48 44.95 -2.52
CA LYS A 565 -6.78 45.60 -2.25
C LYS A 565 -7.43 46.27 -3.47
N GLY A 566 -8.76 46.20 -3.53
CA GLY A 566 -9.67 47.36 -3.57
C GLY A 566 -9.89 48.14 -4.88
N GLY A 567 -11.15 48.19 -5.33
CA GLY A 567 -11.64 49.22 -6.27
C GLY A 567 -13.08 49.01 -6.71
N LYS A 568 -14.03 49.75 -6.13
CA LYS A 568 -15.43 49.88 -6.61
C LYS A 568 -15.48 50.73 -7.89
N GLN A 569 -16.31 50.36 -8.86
CA GLN A 569 -17.23 51.27 -9.58
C GLN A 569 -18.21 50.45 -10.43
N GLY A 570 -19.44 50.95 -10.57
CA GLY A 570 -20.56 50.21 -11.14
C GLY A 570 -21.07 50.73 -12.48
N ALA A 571 -22.16 50.06 -12.89
CA ALA A 571 -23.17 50.42 -13.90
C ALA A 571 -22.81 50.31 -15.40
N GLY A 572 -23.74 49.71 -16.15
CA GLY A 572 -23.98 50.01 -17.56
C GLY A 572 -24.06 48.80 -18.49
N GLU A 573 -25.29 48.39 -18.83
CA GLU A 573 -25.58 47.54 -19.98
C GLU A 573 -25.11 48.20 -21.29
N ALA A 574 -24.43 47.45 -22.16
CA ALA A 574 -24.51 47.61 -23.61
C ALA A 574 -23.93 46.36 -24.29
N ALA A 575 -24.72 45.78 -25.20
CA ALA A 575 -24.34 44.65 -26.03
C ALA A 575 -23.25 45.05 -27.06
N GLY A 576 -22.23 44.19 -27.25
CA GLY A 576 -21.32 44.27 -28.39
C GLY A 576 -19.89 43.79 -28.12
N LEU A 577 -19.56 42.61 -28.67
CA LEU A 577 -18.22 41.99 -28.84
C LEU A 577 -17.45 41.58 -27.56
N PRO A 578 -16.91 40.34 -27.49
CA PRO A 578 -16.12 39.90 -26.34
C PRO A 578 -14.76 40.62 -26.28
N SER A 579 -14.35 40.97 -25.06
CA SER A 579 -13.06 41.58 -24.72
C SER A 579 -11.89 40.62 -24.85
N ALA A 580 -10.70 41.17 -25.08
CA ALA A 580 -9.46 40.52 -25.49
C ALA A 580 -8.77 39.59 -24.46
N ASP A 581 -9.46 39.13 -23.43
CA ASP A 581 -8.90 38.23 -22.39
C ASP A 581 -9.32 36.75 -22.56
N ASP A 582 -10.14 36.43 -23.56
CA ASP A 582 -10.74 35.10 -23.76
C ASP A 582 -10.48 34.51 -25.17
N LEU A 583 -9.25 34.10 -25.52
CA LEU A 583 -8.92 33.22 -26.67
C LEU A 583 -7.53 32.59 -26.39
N GLU A 584 -7.18 31.31 -26.60
CA GLU A 584 -7.74 30.17 -27.33
C GLU A 584 -6.89 28.92 -26.98
N VAL A 585 -7.50 27.81 -26.56
CA VAL A 585 -6.85 26.48 -26.66
C VAL A 585 -7.27 25.92 -28.03
N VAL A 586 -6.39 26.05 -29.01
CA VAL A 586 -6.62 25.51 -30.35
C VAL A 586 -6.48 23.99 -30.33
N ALA A 587 -7.61 23.28 -30.34
CA ALA A 587 -7.67 21.81 -30.36
C ALA A 587 -7.63 21.20 -31.78
N ALA A 588 -7.32 21.99 -32.80
CA ALA A 588 -6.98 21.49 -34.13
C ALA A 588 -5.47 21.34 -34.22
N GLY A 589 -5.00 20.18 -34.65
CA GLY A 589 -3.57 19.91 -34.59
C GLY A 589 -2.77 20.76 -35.58
N PRO A 590 -1.53 21.16 -35.21
CA PRO A 590 -0.80 22.27 -35.85
C PRO A 590 -0.38 22.05 -37.31
N ASP A 591 -0.30 20.81 -37.78
CA ASP A 591 -0.10 20.39 -39.19
C ASP A 591 -1.36 20.55 -40.08
N ALA A 592 -2.53 20.91 -39.52
CA ALA A 592 -3.72 21.13 -40.32
C ALA A 592 -3.50 22.29 -41.31
N LYS A 593 -3.87 22.06 -42.57
CA LYS A 593 -3.97 23.11 -43.58
C LYS A 593 -5.45 23.41 -43.81
N ASP A 594 -5.78 24.66 -44.04
CA ASP A 594 -7.14 25.02 -44.46
C ASP A 594 -7.44 24.55 -45.89
N GLY A 595 -8.68 24.74 -46.33
CA GLY A 595 -9.11 24.37 -47.68
C GLY A 595 -8.31 25.05 -48.81
N ASP A 596 -7.51 26.08 -48.49
CA ASP A 596 -6.64 26.83 -49.40
C ASP A 596 -5.15 26.47 -49.25
N GLY A 597 -4.80 25.50 -48.38
CA GLY A 597 -3.43 25.02 -48.19
C GLY A 597 -2.55 25.88 -47.27
N LYS A 598 -3.10 26.86 -46.54
CA LYS A 598 -2.36 27.67 -45.56
C LYS A 598 -2.29 26.98 -44.19
N PRO A 599 -1.22 27.22 -43.39
CA PRO A 599 -1.09 26.66 -42.06
C PRO A 599 -2.22 27.14 -41.16
N PHE A 600 -2.91 26.22 -40.48
CA PHE A 600 -4.09 26.50 -39.64
C PHE A 600 -3.81 27.56 -38.57
N LEU A 601 -2.61 27.54 -37.98
CA LEU A 601 -2.21 28.50 -36.94
C LEU A 601 -2.09 29.96 -37.45
N ALA A 602 -1.89 30.17 -38.76
CA ALA A 602 -1.78 31.52 -39.33
C ALA A 602 -3.13 32.27 -39.33
N GLN A 603 -4.25 31.58 -39.05
CA GLN A 603 -5.57 32.18 -38.94
C GLN A 603 -5.83 32.83 -37.57
N PHE A 604 -4.97 32.59 -36.57
CA PHE A 604 -5.14 33.04 -35.19
C PHE A 604 -3.95 33.90 -34.71
N PRO A 605 -3.60 35.01 -35.39
CA PRO A 605 -2.39 35.78 -35.09
C PRO A 605 -2.38 36.47 -33.72
N CYS A 606 -3.50 36.48 -32.99
CA CYS A 606 -3.65 37.09 -31.67
C CYS A 606 -3.35 36.15 -30.50
N VAL A 607 -3.10 34.84 -30.74
CA VAL A 607 -2.85 33.86 -29.68
C VAL A 607 -1.56 34.16 -28.93
N ARG A 608 -1.66 34.30 -27.60
CA ARG A 608 -0.53 34.55 -26.70
C ARG A 608 -0.10 33.32 -25.90
N GLU A 609 -0.99 32.36 -25.69
CA GLU A 609 -0.68 31.13 -24.98
C GLU A 609 -1.07 29.92 -25.85
N LEU A 610 -0.15 28.97 -26.03
CA LEU A 610 -0.36 27.75 -26.80
C LEU A 610 0.06 26.53 -25.99
N ASP A 611 -0.86 25.59 -25.79
CA ASP A 611 -0.58 24.28 -25.19
C ASP A 611 -0.74 23.19 -26.25
N ALA A 612 0.38 22.56 -26.63
CA ALA A 612 0.46 21.47 -27.58
C ALA A 612 1.10 20.21 -26.96
N SER A 613 1.06 20.08 -25.63
CA SER A 613 1.63 18.95 -24.89
C SER A 613 0.97 17.60 -25.20
N GLU A 614 -0.32 17.59 -25.58
CA GLU A 614 -1.04 16.37 -25.99
C GLU A 614 -0.83 16.02 -27.48
N ALA A 615 -0.50 17.00 -28.31
CA ALA A 615 -0.24 16.79 -29.74
C ALA A 615 1.12 16.09 -29.98
N ALA A 616 2.07 16.24 -29.06
CA ALA A 616 3.41 15.66 -29.17
C ALA A 616 3.47 14.12 -28.98
N GLY A 617 2.37 13.48 -28.57
CA GLY A 617 2.34 12.09 -28.09
C GLY A 617 2.37 11.00 -29.17
N ASP A 618 1.76 11.21 -30.34
CA ASP A 618 1.59 10.18 -31.38
C ASP A 618 1.74 10.76 -32.80
N GLY A 619 2.95 10.69 -33.38
CA GLY A 619 3.13 10.75 -34.84
C GLY A 619 3.24 12.13 -35.51
N TRP A 620 3.38 13.23 -34.77
CA TRP A 620 3.51 14.58 -35.36
C TRP A 620 4.95 14.87 -35.79
N SER A 621 5.11 15.45 -36.97
CA SER A 621 6.43 15.86 -37.47
C SER A 621 6.85 17.18 -36.82
N GLU A 622 8.16 17.40 -36.62
CA GLU A 622 8.70 18.69 -36.14
C GLU A 622 8.52 19.85 -37.16
N ALA A 623 7.88 19.60 -38.31
CA ALA A 623 7.78 20.55 -39.40
C ALA A 623 6.97 21.81 -39.04
N TRP A 624 5.86 21.67 -38.30
CA TRP A 624 5.06 22.82 -37.88
C TRP A 624 5.80 23.75 -36.90
N LEU A 625 6.76 23.24 -36.12
CA LEU A 625 7.59 24.07 -35.24
C LEU A 625 8.46 25.04 -36.02
N LEU A 626 8.82 24.70 -37.26
CA LEU A 626 9.58 25.58 -38.16
C LEU A 626 8.72 26.75 -38.68
N GLU A 627 7.41 26.55 -38.80
CA GLU A 627 6.44 27.55 -39.28
C GLU A 627 5.86 28.41 -38.14
N LEU A 628 5.90 27.89 -36.90
CA LEU A 628 5.36 28.54 -35.71
C LEU A 628 5.79 30.01 -35.52
N PRO A 629 7.07 30.40 -35.71
CA PRO A 629 7.49 31.79 -35.54
C PRO A 629 6.89 32.76 -36.55
N GLN A 630 6.46 32.27 -37.73
CA GLN A 630 5.78 33.08 -38.73
C GLN A 630 4.28 33.16 -38.47
N ALA A 631 3.68 32.07 -37.97
CA ALA A 631 2.26 31.99 -37.70
C ALA A 631 1.85 32.77 -36.43
N LEU A 632 2.63 32.65 -35.35
CA LEU A 632 2.33 33.22 -34.03
C LEU A 632 3.51 34.02 -33.47
N PRO A 633 3.87 35.17 -34.07
CA PRO A 633 5.04 35.95 -33.66
C PRO A 633 4.89 36.60 -32.27
N ALA A 634 3.66 36.80 -31.79
CA ALA A 634 3.34 37.44 -30.51
C ALA A 634 3.15 36.44 -29.36
N LEU A 635 3.56 35.19 -29.53
CA LEU A 635 3.35 34.14 -28.53
C LEU A 635 4.18 34.38 -27.26
N GLU A 636 3.52 34.37 -26.11
CA GLU A 636 4.10 34.64 -24.78
C GLU A 636 4.30 33.36 -23.95
N SER A 637 3.47 32.32 -24.16
CA SER A 637 3.52 31.06 -23.40
C SER A 637 3.37 29.87 -24.34
N LEU A 638 4.27 28.89 -24.24
CA LEU A 638 4.27 27.68 -25.07
C LEU A 638 4.52 26.44 -24.21
N ARG A 639 3.63 25.44 -24.32
CA ARG A 639 3.82 24.13 -23.70
C ARG A 639 3.90 23.02 -24.74
N LEU A 640 5.00 22.26 -24.68
CA LEU A 640 5.34 21.14 -25.57
C LEU A 640 5.81 19.93 -24.75
N GLY A 641 4.99 19.50 -23.79
CA GLY A 641 5.31 18.33 -22.98
C GLY A 641 5.42 17.04 -23.82
N ARG A 642 6.30 16.13 -23.42
CA ARG A 642 6.49 14.77 -23.98
C ARG A 642 6.83 14.72 -25.48
N LEU A 643 7.48 15.75 -26.01
CA LEU A 643 8.05 15.69 -27.36
C LEU A 643 9.05 14.56 -27.48
N GLN A 644 8.78 13.61 -28.38
CA GLN A 644 9.63 12.45 -28.65
C GLN A 644 11.06 12.83 -29.07
N ARG A 645 11.23 14.00 -29.71
CA ARG A 645 12.55 14.57 -30.04
C ARG A 645 12.41 16.05 -30.42
N LEU A 646 13.19 16.92 -29.77
CA LEU A 646 13.42 18.28 -30.27
C LEU A 646 14.79 18.34 -30.96
N THR A 647 14.82 18.60 -32.26
CA THR A 647 16.08 18.74 -33.00
C THR A 647 16.63 20.16 -32.87
N SER A 648 17.89 20.34 -33.28
CA SER A 648 18.48 21.68 -33.35
C SER A 648 17.75 22.62 -34.30
N ALA A 649 17.02 22.10 -35.31
CA ALA A 649 16.27 22.92 -36.24
C ALA A 649 14.98 23.46 -35.61
N GLY A 650 14.18 22.63 -34.93
CA GLY A 650 13.00 23.11 -34.20
C GLY A 650 13.38 23.99 -33.02
N ALA A 651 14.46 23.66 -32.28
CA ALA A 651 14.99 24.53 -31.24
C ALA A 651 15.42 25.92 -31.77
N ALA A 652 16.04 25.97 -32.96
CA ALA A 652 16.40 27.23 -33.61
C ALA A 652 15.17 28.01 -34.09
N ALA A 653 14.09 27.32 -34.49
CA ALA A 653 12.83 27.98 -34.82
C ALA A 653 12.17 28.57 -33.57
N LEU A 654 12.09 27.81 -32.47
CA LEU A 654 11.60 28.30 -31.18
C LEU A 654 12.36 29.54 -30.71
N ALA A 655 13.68 29.56 -30.87
CA ALA A 655 14.52 30.72 -30.55
C ALA A 655 14.16 32.01 -31.33
N ARG A 656 13.38 31.94 -32.40
CA ARG A 656 12.91 33.12 -33.15
C ARG A 656 11.68 33.77 -32.49
N LEU A 657 11.05 33.14 -31.51
CA LEU A 657 9.91 33.68 -30.75
C LEU A 657 10.39 34.68 -29.69
N GLN A 658 10.61 35.92 -30.10
CA GLN A 658 11.19 36.98 -29.26
C GLN A 658 10.28 37.48 -28.11
N HIS A 659 9.00 37.12 -28.13
CA HIS A 659 8.03 37.49 -27.08
C HIS A 659 7.77 36.35 -26.09
N LEU A 660 8.43 35.20 -26.24
CA LEU A 660 8.15 34.03 -25.43
C LEU A 660 8.70 34.22 -24.01
N HIS A 661 7.79 34.27 -23.05
CA HIS A 661 8.06 34.42 -21.61
C HIS A 661 8.04 33.09 -20.86
N ARG A 662 7.23 32.12 -21.30
CA ARG A 662 7.12 30.80 -20.65
C ARG A 662 7.28 29.68 -21.67
N LEU A 663 8.16 28.72 -21.34
CA LEU A 663 8.39 27.52 -22.15
C LEU A 663 8.36 26.28 -21.26
N ASP A 664 7.48 25.34 -21.57
CA ASP A 664 7.41 24.03 -20.91
C ASP A 664 7.76 22.92 -21.91
N LEU A 665 8.86 22.22 -21.66
CA LEU A 665 9.32 21.06 -22.43
C LEU A 665 9.31 19.78 -21.56
N SER A 666 8.45 19.70 -20.53
CA SER A 666 8.40 18.59 -19.59
C SER A 666 8.34 17.22 -20.29
N GLY A 667 9.30 16.35 -20.03
CA GLY A 667 9.39 15.00 -20.61
C GLY A 667 9.81 14.96 -22.08
N ALA A 668 10.27 16.08 -22.65
CA ALA A 668 10.80 16.11 -24.00
C ALA A 668 12.19 15.45 -24.07
N VAL A 669 12.48 14.79 -25.20
CA VAL A 669 13.83 14.28 -25.49
C VAL A 669 14.65 15.41 -26.12
N LEU A 670 15.38 16.14 -25.26
CA LEU A 670 16.30 17.21 -25.63
C LEU A 670 17.76 16.75 -25.49
N TYR A 671 18.59 17.07 -26.48
CA TYR A 671 20.05 16.86 -26.45
C TYR A 671 20.78 18.21 -26.39
N ASP A 672 22.03 18.20 -25.95
CA ASP A 672 22.83 19.41 -25.71
C ASP A 672 22.91 20.35 -26.92
N GLY A 673 22.98 19.81 -28.14
CA GLY A 673 23.01 20.61 -29.37
C GLY A 673 21.71 21.37 -29.69
N ALA A 674 20.56 20.89 -29.20
CA ALA A 674 19.28 21.61 -29.29
C ALA A 674 19.13 22.59 -28.12
N ALA A 675 19.58 22.22 -26.92
CA ALA A 675 19.64 23.09 -25.76
C ALA A 675 20.47 24.36 -26.03
N ALA A 676 21.65 24.21 -26.66
CA ALA A 676 22.49 25.35 -27.05
C ALA A 676 21.80 26.33 -28.01
N ARG A 677 20.82 25.87 -28.80
CA ARG A 677 20.02 26.75 -29.68
C ARG A 677 18.90 27.46 -28.93
N LEU A 678 18.27 26.78 -27.96
CA LEU A 678 17.26 27.37 -27.09
C LEU A 678 17.81 28.49 -26.20
N ALA A 679 19.12 28.46 -25.91
CA ALA A 679 19.81 29.54 -25.19
C ALA A 679 19.63 30.92 -25.86
N ALA A 680 19.30 30.99 -27.16
CA ALA A 680 19.04 32.24 -27.86
C ALA A 680 17.67 32.89 -27.54
N LEU A 681 16.83 32.28 -26.69
CA LEU A 681 15.61 32.87 -26.11
C LEU A 681 15.89 33.95 -25.02
N ALA A 682 17.15 34.39 -24.95
CA ALA A 682 17.85 34.95 -23.80
C ALA A 682 17.25 36.16 -23.07
N PRO A 683 16.59 37.14 -23.71
CA PRO A 683 16.05 38.25 -22.93
C PRO A 683 14.56 38.09 -22.59
N SER A 684 13.80 37.27 -23.32
CA SER A 684 12.34 37.21 -23.16
C SER A 684 11.89 36.17 -22.14
N LEU A 685 12.62 35.06 -22.02
CA LEU A 685 12.18 33.92 -21.23
C LEU A 685 12.31 34.16 -19.73
N ARG A 686 11.20 34.02 -19.01
CA ARG A 686 11.08 34.19 -17.56
C ARG A 686 10.79 32.88 -16.83
N ALA A 687 10.08 31.93 -17.45
CA ALA A 687 9.82 30.63 -16.86
C ALA A 687 10.18 29.50 -17.83
N LEU A 688 10.92 28.51 -17.33
CA LEU A 688 11.33 27.32 -18.07
C LEU A 688 11.03 26.06 -17.27
N SER A 689 10.32 25.11 -17.86
CA SER A 689 10.22 23.74 -17.31
C SER A 689 10.90 22.75 -18.24
N LEU A 690 11.86 22.00 -17.69
CA LEU A 690 12.55 20.87 -18.30
C LEU A 690 12.34 19.59 -17.50
N ARG A 691 11.26 19.53 -16.71
CA ARG A 691 10.94 18.39 -15.85
C ARG A 691 11.06 17.07 -16.61
N GLU A 692 11.68 16.05 -16.01
CA GLU A 692 11.91 14.72 -16.63
C GLU A 692 12.73 14.72 -17.94
N CYS A 693 13.46 15.79 -18.28
CA CYS A 693 14.34 15.82 -19.47
C CYS A 693 15.66 15.06 -19.23
N CYS A 694 15.58 13.73 -19.11
CA CYS A 694 16.71 12.86 -18.74
C CYS A 694 17.83 12.73 -19.79
N SER A 695 17.65 13.25 -21.00
CA SER A 695 18.61 13.12 -22.10
C SER A 695 19.68 14.22 -22.11
N LEU A 696 19.39 15.38 -21.50
CA LEU A 696 20.34 16.49 -21.38
C LEU A 696 21.50 16.12 -20.46
N SER A 697 22.72 16.45 -20.87
CA SER A 697 23.85 16.38 -19.94
C SER A 697 23.86 17.57 -18.98
N ASP A 698 24.58 17.44 -17.87
CA ASP A 698 24.80 18.54 -16.92
C ASP A 698 25.45 19.77 -17.61
N GLY A 699 26.42 19.52 -18.50
CA GLY A 699 27.07 20.58 -19.28
C GLY A 699 26.15 21.23 -20.31
N GLY A 700 25.28 20.45 -20.96
CA GLY A 700 24.28 20.97 -21.90
C GLY A 700 23.22 21.83 -21.22
N LEU A 701 22.79 21.41 -20.03
CA LEU A 701 21.84 22.16 -19.20
C LEU A 701 22.46 23.46 -18.66
N ALA A 702 23.69 23.39 -18.15
CA ALA A 702 24.45 24.59 -17.78
C ALA A 702 24.60 25.55 -18.96
N ALA A 703 25.01 25.08 -20.13
CA ALA A 703 25.16 25.94 -21.32
C ALA A 703 23.85 26.61 -21.75
N LEU A 704 22.71 25.91 -21.67
CA LEU A 704 21.39 26.49 -21.90
C LEU A 704 21.09 27.62 -20.91
N LEU A 705 21.26 27.36 -19.61
CA LEU A 705 20.95 28.32 -18.55
C LEU A 705 21.90 29.53 -18.55
N ALA A 706 23.14 29.36 -19.02
CA ALA A 706 24.07 30.47 -19.24
C ALA A 706 23.54 31.50 -20.24
N GLY A 707 22.71 31.07 -21.19
CA GLY A 707 22.04 31.96 -22.13
C GLY A 707 20.76 32.60 -21.61
N LEU A 708 20.29 32.30 -20.39
CA LEU A 708 18.99 32.76 -19.89
C LEU A 708 19.10 33.63 -18.61
N PRO A 709 19.78 34.78 -18.65
CA PRO A 709 20.01 35.61 -17.46
C PRO A 709 18.74 36.24 -16.87
N GLY A 710 17.67 36.34 -17.67
CA GLY A 710 16.37 36.89 -17.28
C GLY A 710 15.44 35.90 -16.57
N LEU A 711 15.85 34.64 -16.40
CA LEU A 711 15.00 33.58 -15.87
C LEU A 711 14.59 33.85 -14.41
N GLU A 712 13.28 33.79 -14.15
CA GLU A 712 12.64 34.00 -12.84
C GLU A 712 12.21 32.66 -12.22
N GLU A 713 11.77 31.70 -13.05
CA GLU A 713 11.32 30.38 -12.62
C GLU A 713 11.96 29.25 -13.44
N ALA A 714 12.50 28.24 -12.76
CA ALA A 714 13.04 27.04 -13.38
C ALA A 714 12.49 25.78 -12.70
N ASP A 715 11.86 24.90 -13.46
CA ASP A 715 11.50 23.55 -13.03
C ASP A 715 12.41 22.55 -13.73
N LEU A 716 13.36 22.00 -12.95
CA LEU A 716 14.34 21.01 -13.38
C LEU A 716 14.11 19.68 -12.67
N SER A 717 12.92 19.47 -12.10
CA SER A 717 12.60 18.26 -11.33
C SER A 717 12.77 16.99 -12.17
N LEU A 718 13.20 15.90 -11.53
CA LEU A 718 13.45 14.59 -12.14
C LEU A 718 14.47 14.60 -13.31
N CYS A 719 15.32 15.62 -13.41
CA CYS A 719 16.44 15.63 -14.35
C CYS A 719 17.60 14.79 -13.80
N SER A 720 17.56 13.47 -14.05
CA SER A 720 18.51 12.49 -13.50
C SER A 720 20.01 12.73 -13.80
N ARG A 721 20.33 13.60 -14.77
CA ARG A 721 21.71 13.96 -15.15
C ARG A 721 22.17 15.32 -14.64
N LEU A 722 21.30 16.09 -13.97
CA LEU A 722 21.63 17.39 -13.38
C LEU A 722 22.61 17.21 -12.22
N GLY A 723 23.73 17.92 -12.28
CA GLY A 723 24.78 17.91 -11.26
C GLY A 723 25.26 19.32 -10.89
N ASP A 724 26.46 19.40 -10.33
CA ASP A 724 27.00 20.65 -9.77
C ASP A 724 27.28 21.72 -10.82
N ALA A 725 27.56 21.38 -12.08
CA ALA A 725 27.83 22.38 -13.11
C ALA A 725 26.57 23.20 -13.44
N THR A 726 25.40 22.56 -13.47
CA THR A 726 24.12 23.26 -13.61
C THR A 726 23.87 24.19 -12.43
N LEU A 727 24.06 23.72 -11.20
CA LEU A 727 23.84 24.53 -9.99
C LEU A 727 24.80 25.73 -9.91
N ALA A 728 26.06 25.52 -10.31
CA ALA A 728 27.06 26.57 -10.46
C ALA A 728 26.57 27.68 -11.40
N GLN A 729 26.03 27.27 -12.55
CA GLN A 729 25.57 28.20 -13.57
C GLN A 729 24.29 28.94 -13.17
N LEU A 730 23.36 28.28 -12.48
CA LEU A 730 22.20 28.95 -11.89
C LEU A 730 22.64 30.01 -10.88
N GLY A 731 23.60 29.67 -10.02
CA GLY A 731 24.18 30.57 -9.02
C GLY A 731 24.89 31.79 -9.62
N ALA A 732 25.60 31.62 -10.74
CA ALA A 732 26.41 32.67 -11.35
C ALA A 732 25.69 33.47 -12.46
N GLY A 733 24.79 32.85 -13.21
CA GLY A 733 24.22 33.41 -14.44
C GLY A 733 22.76 33.87 -14.34
N CYS A 734 21.96 33.31 -13.43
CA CYS A 734 20.52 33.58 -13.35
C CYS A 734 20.17 34.56 -12.22
N GLY A 735 20.56 35.83 -12.39
CA GLY A 735 20.43 36.87 -11.35
C GLY A 735 19.00 37.30 -10.99
N ARG A 736 17.97 36.74 -11.64
CA ARG A 736 16.54 36.98 -11.34
C ARG A 736 15.79 35.74 -10.85
N LEU A 737 16.49 34.60 -10.71
CA LEU A 737 15.86 33.34 -10.37
C LEU A 737 15.25 33.40 -8.98
N ALA A 738 13.91 33.40 -8.93
CA ALA A 738 13.11 33.47 -7.72
C ALA A 738 12.56 32.10 -7.32
N LYS A 739 12.23 31.24 -8.28
CA LYS A 739 11.68 29.90 -8.02
C LYS A 739 12.51 28.83 -8.74
N LEU A 740 12.93 27.82 -7.99
CA LEU A 740 13.68 26.70 -8.50
C LEU A 740 13.13 25.39 -7.93
N ASP A 741 12.78 24.46 -8.81
CA ASP A 741 12.40 23.09 -8.45
C ASP A 741 13.47 22.10 -8.93
N LEU A 742 14.07 21.38 -7.99
CA LEU A 742 15.08 20.34 -8.17
C LEU A 742 14.57 18.98 -7.68
N THR A 743 13.27 18.83 -7.42
CA THR A 743 12.67 17.63 -6.83
C THR A 743 13.09 16.36 -7.57
N GLY A 744 13.59 15.36 -6.85
CA GLY A 744 14.01 14.07 -7.41
C GLY A 744 15.26 14.12 -8.30
N CYS A 745 16.09 15.15 -8.17
CA CYS A 745 17.43 15.17 -8.79
C CYS A 745 18.44 14.41 -7.91
N GLU A 746 19.25 13.56 -8.54
CA GLU A 746 20.03 12.54 -7.81
C GLU A 746 21.56 12.78 -7.81
N ARG A 747 22.08 13.78 -8.54
CA ARG A 747 23.52 13.91 -8.82
C ARG A 747 24.19 15.21 -8.39
N PHE A 748 23.47 16.16 -7.79
CA PHE A 748 24.13 17.34 -7.22
C PHE A 748 24.70 17.02 -5.83
N SER A 749 25.71 17.78 -5.42
CA SER A 749 26.36 17.68 -4.12
C SER A 749 26.21 18.96 -3.30
N GLU A 750 26.72 18.94 -2.07
CA GLU A 750 26.85 20.13 -1.23
C GLU A 750 27.61 21.26 -1.94
N ALA A 751 28.65 20.94 -2.72
CA ALA A 751 29.45 21.92 -3.44
C ALA A 751 28.62 22.66 -4.49
N GLY A 752 27.70 21.95 -5.17
CA GLY A 752 26.74 22.55 -6.10
C GLY A 752 25.74 23.46 -5.39
N LEU A 753 25.16 23.02 -4.26
CA LEU A 753 24.22 23.83 -3.48
C LEU A 753 24.86 25.11 -2.91
N ARG A 754 26.12 25.05 -2.46
CA ARG A 754 26.87 26.24 -2.02
C ARG A 754 27.04 27.26 -3.16
N GLN A 755 27.21 26.79 -4.39
CA GLN A 755 27.29 27.67 -5.54
C GLN A 755 25.92 28.24 -5.92
N LEU A 756 24.88 27.40 -5.87
CA LEU A 756 23.49 27.83 -6.07
C LEU A 756 23.08 28.89 -5.05
N ALA A 757 23.57 28.82 -3.81
CA ALA A 757 23.24 29.78 -2.76
C ALA A 757 23.55 31.25 -3.11
N ARG A 758 24.36 31.50 -4.15
CA ARG A 758 24.59 32.84 -4.69
C ARG A 758 23.40 33.42 -5.46
N ALA A 759 22.46 32.58 -5.89
CA ALA A 759 21.26 33.01 -6.60
C ALA A 759 20.21 33.59 -5.63
N PRO A 760 19.41 34.58 -6.06
CA PRO A 760 18.40 35.25 -5.22
C PRO A 760 17.10 34.44 -5.07
N VAL A 761 17.21 33.12 -4.87
CA VAL A 761 16.08 32.20 -4.81
C VAL A 761 15.20 32.49 -3.59
N ARG A 762 13.88 32.59 -3.84
CA ARG A 762 12.83 32.74 -2.83
C ARG A 762 12.06 31.46 -2.57
N THR A 763 11.98 30.58 -3.56
CA THR A 763 11.32 29.28 -3.46
C THR A 763 12.25 28.20 -3.99
N LEU A 764 12.68 27.29 -3.12
CA LEU A 764 13.52 26.16 -3.45
C LEU A 764 12.81 24.87 -3.08
N LEU A 765 12.57 24.02 -4.06
CA LEU A 765 12.03 22.67 -3.85
C LEU A 765 13.15 21.66 -4.14
N VAL A 766 13.54 20.89 -3.12
CA VAL A 766 14.59 19.87 -3.19
C VAL A 766 14.06 18.53 -2.64
N SER A 767 12.75 18.32 -2.74
CA SER A 767 12.07 17.10 -2.31
C SER A 767 12.59 15.85 -3.01
N ALA A 768 12.51 14.69 -2.35
CA ALA A 768 12.95 13.40 -2.89
C ALA A 768 14.39 13.38 -3.45
N CYS A 769 15.28 14.25 -2.96
CA CYS A 769 16.69 14.26 -3.34
C CYS A 769 17.50 13.41 -2.36
N ALA A 770 17.96 12.24 -2.81
CA ALA A 770 18.69 11.28 -1.97
C ALA A 770 20.07 11.77 -1.49
N GLN A 771 20.62 12.83 -2.10
CA GLN A 771 21.93 13.41 -1.75
C GLN A 771 21.84 14.57 -0.74
N LEU A 772 20.66 14.83 -0.16
CA LEU A 772 20.50 15.85 0.86
C LEU A 772 21.07 15.37 2.21
N THR A 773 21.98 16.17 2.76
CA THR A 773 22.66 15.95 4.05
C THR A 773 22.59 17.21 4.93
N ASP A 774 23.00 17.11 6.19
CA ASP A 774 23.07 18.26 7.12
C ASP A 774 23.91 19.41 6.57
N SER A 775 25.02 19.11 5.90
CA SER A 775 25.89 20.13 5.28
C SER A 775 25.21 20.84 4.11
N CYS A 776 24.29 20.16 3.40
CA CYS A 776 23.45 20.78 2.38
C CYS A 776 22.48 21.79 3.01
N LEU A 777 21.85 21.45 4.14
CA LEU A 777 20.99 22.39 4.88
C LEU A 777 21.79 23.55 5.48
N ALA A 778 23.04 23.32 5.90
CA ALA A 778 23.95 24.39 6.32
C ALA A 778 24.23 25.38 5.17
N ALA A 779 24.47 24.88 3.96
CA ALA A 779 24.67 25.71 2.77
C ALA A 779 23.42 26.55 2.42
N ILE A 780 22.23 25.95 2.54
CA ILE A 780 20.95 26.66 2.32
C ILE A 780 20.74 27.72 3.41
N GLY A 781 20.84 27.33 4.67
CA GLY A 781 20.60 28.22 5.82
C GLY A 781 21.55 29.41 5.90
N GLY A 782 22.85 29.17 5.64
CA GLY A 782 23.86 30.24 5.65
C GLY A 782 23.96 31.04 4.35
N GLY A 783 23.52 30.47 3.23
CA GLY A 783 23.77 31.03 1.90
C GLY A 783 22.56 31.68 1.23
N MET A 784 21.32 31.36 1.62
CA MET A 784 20.10 31.83 0.93
C MET A 784 19.20 32.70 1.84
N PRO A 785 19.63 33.92 2.23
CA PRO A 785 18.93 34.74 3.22
C PRO A 785 17.56 35.30 2.76
N ARG A 786 17.20 35.15 1.48
CA ARG A 786 15.91 35.58 0.91
C ARG A 786 14.93 34.42 0.71
N LEU A 787 15.29 33.21 1.15
CA LEU A 787 14.49 32.03 0.94
C LEU A 787 13.21 32.09 1.79
N ALA A 788 12.07 32.18 1.13
CA ALA A 788 10.76 32.26 1.76
C ALA A 788 10.05 30.90 1.82
N CYS A 789 10.28 30.04 0.84
CA CYS A 789 9.66 28.72 0.75
C CYS A 789 10.73 27.64 0.51
N LEU A 790 10.76 26.63 1.36
CA LEU A 790 11.66 25.49 1.27
C LEU A 790 10.85 24.19 1.31
N GLY A 791 10.95 23.39 0.24
CA GLY A 791 10.36 22.07 0.13
C GLY A 791 11.38 20.96 0.29
N LEU A 792 11.20 20.12 1.31
CA LEU A 792 12.04 18.98 1.67
C LEU A 792 11.24 17.68 1.79
N PHE A 793 10.02 17.60 1.23
CA PHE A 793 9.21 16.38 1.22
C PHE A 793 9.99 15.12 0.78
N GLU A 794 9.86 14.01 1.51
CA GLU A 794 10.51 12.70 1.23
C GLU A 794 12.04 12.81 1.03
N SER A 795 12.71 13.72 1.75
CA SER A 795 14.16 13.95 1.60
C SER A 795 15.00 13.02 2.47
N GLY A 796 16.25 12.78 2.03
CA GLY A 796 17.14 11.67 2.42
C GLY A 796 17.29 11.33 3.90
N GLU A 797 17.54 10.04 4.17
CA GLU A 797 17.77 9.47 5.53
C GLU A 797 18.97 10.09 6.27
N GLU A 798 19.84 10.84 5.57
CA GLU A 798 21.08 11.43 6.11
C GLU A 798 20.91 12.84 6.72
N VAL A 799 19.68 13.37 6.79
CA VAL A 799 19.40 14.63 7.50
C VAL A 799 19.05 14.33 8.97
N THR A 800 19.75 14.99 9.89
CA THR A 800 19.66 14.81 11.36
C THR A 800 19.40 16.13 12.08
N ASP A 801 19.04 16.11 13.38
CA ASP A 801 18.59 17.30 14.14
C ASP A 801 19.54 18.50 14.01
N GLU A 802 20.83 18.25 13.78
CA GLU A 802 21.84 19.26 13.47
C GLU A 802 21.59 19.98 12.13
N GLY A 803 21.24 19.25 11.07
CA GLY A 803 20.84 19.80 9.77
C GLY A 803 19.65 20.74 9.85
N LEU A 804 18.59 20.36 10.59
CA LEU A 804 17.43 21.23 10.78
C LEU A 804 17.77 22.49 11.57
N ALA A 805 18.67 22.40 12.55
CA ALA A 805 19.10 23.56 13.33
C ALA A 805 19.72 24.66 12.44
N HIS A 806 20.36 24.30 11.32
CA HIS A 806 20.88 25.28 10.36
C HIS A 806 19.78 26.11 9.68
N LEU A 807 18.56 25.58 9.55
CA LEU A 807 17.44 26.33 8.97
C LEU A 807 16.96 27.48 9.87
N ALA A 808 17.31 27.49 11.16
CA ALA A 808 17.01 28.60 12.06
C ALA A 808 17.66 29.93 11.59
N ALA A 809 18.74 29.86 10.80
CA ALA A 809 19.35 31.03 10.16
C ALA A 809 18.40 31.76 9.20
N LEU A 810 17.37 31.07 8.70
CA LEU A 810 16.35 31.62 7.81
C LEU A 810 15.13 32.21 8.55
N SER A 811 15.21 32.37 9.87
CA SER A 811 14.12 32.88 10.72
C SER A 811 13.50 34.22 10.30
N SER A 812 14.26 35.06 9.59
CA SER A 812 13.79 36.37 9.11
C SER A 812 13.10 36.33 7.74
N SER A 813 13.25 35.24 6.98
CA SER A 813 12.77 35.13 5.60
C SER A 813 11.82 33.96 5.35
N LEU A 814 12.02 32.83 6.03
CA LEU A 814 11.26 31.60 5.80
C LEU A 814 9.82 31.72 6.31
N THR A 815 8.86 31.59 5.40
CA THR A 815 7.42 31.64 5.67
C THR A 815 6.70 30.35 5.32
N ALA A 816 7.28 29.48 4.50
CA ALA A 816 6.73 28.19 4.13
C ALA A 816 7.78 27.09 4.22
N LEU A 817 7.46 26.02 4.95
CA LEU A 817 8.36 24.89 5.16
C LEU A 817 7.59 23.57 4.99
N ASP A 818 8.05 22.73 4.07
CA ASP A 818 7.50 21.40 3.85
C ASP A 818 8.55 20.34 4.20
N LEU A 819 8.26 19.54 5.23
CA LEU A 819 9.10 18.46 5.73
C LEU A 819 8.41 17.09 5.55
N GLY A 820 7.24 17.02 4.90
CA GLY A 820 6.35 15.86 4.92
C GLY A 820 7.00 14.56 4.45
N TYR A 821 6.61 13.43 5.06
CA TYR A 821 7.08 12.07 4.76
C TYR A 821 8.61 11.89 4.81
N SER A 822 9.32 12.83 5.41
CA SER A 822 10.76 12.72 5.58
C SER A 822 11.05 11.78 6.74
N CYS A 823 11.64 10.62 6.43
CA CYS A 823 12.04 9.59 7.39
C CYS A 823 13.40 9.92 8.03
N TRP A 824 13.56 11.17 8.44
CA TRP A 824 14.78 11.63 9.05
C TRP A 824 14.98 11.02 10.44
N SER A 825 16.23 10.92 10.91
CA SER A 825 16.54 10.55 12.28
C SER A 825 16.21 11.68 13.28
N HIS A 826 15.22 12.51 13.00
CA HIS A 826 14.87 13.65 13.82
C HIS A 826 13.94 13.27 14.94
N THR A 827 14.34 13.65 16.14
CA THR A 827 13.48 13.53 17.30
C THR A 827 12.47 14.68 17.31
N ALA A 828 11.38 14.50 18.05
CA ALA A 828 10.44 15.60 18.34
C ALA A 828 11.16 16.85 18.90
N VAL A 829 12.35 16.68 19.49
CA VAL A 829 13.16 17.74 20.09
C VAL A 829 13.75 18.67 19.02
N GLY A 830 14.39 18.13 17.97
CA GLY A 830 15.01 18.97 16.92
C GLY A 830 13.99 19.79 16.14
N LEU A 831 12.85 19.17 15.80
CA LEU A 831 11.75 19.88 15.13
C LEU A 831 11.14 20.97 16.03
N ALA A 832 10.92 20.69 17.31
CA ALA A 832 10.45 21.70 18.25
C ALA A 832 11.44 22.88 18.36
N ALA A 833 12.74 22.60 18.52
CA ALA A 833 13.78 23.61 18.62
C ALA A 833 13.86 24.51 17.37
N LEU A 834 13.68 23.95 16.18
CA LEU A 834 13.59 24.72 14.94
C LEU A 834 12.36 25.65 14.94
N LEU A 835 11.18 25.12 15.27
CA LEU A 835 9.93 25.88 15.24
C LEU A 835 9.91 27.04 16.25
N GLU A 836 10.60 26.91 17.39
CA GLU A 836 10.81 28.04 18.33
C GLU A 836 11.52 29.24 17.69
N LYS A 837 12.36 28.98 16.69
CA LYS A 837 13.14 30.02 15.97
C LYS A 837 12.43 30.55 14.72
N LEU A 838 11.29 29.99 14.33
CA LEU A 838 10.57 30.36 13.09
C LEU A 838 9.18 30.99 13.38
N PRO A 839 9.07 32.10 14.13
CA PRO A 839 7.76 32.69 14.46
C PRO A 839 7.02 33.29 13.26
N GLY A 840 7.73 33.58 12.17
CA GLY A 840 7.18 34.13 10.92
C GLY A 840 6.54 33.09 10.01
N LEU A 841 6.52 31.81 10.39
CA LEU A 841 6.03 30.72 9.55
C LEU A 841 4.52 30.83 9.33
N ALA A 842 4.12 30.80 8.05
CA ALA A 842 2.74 30.88 7.59
C ALA A 842 2.21 29.54 7.06
N LEU A 843 3.08 28.69 6.51
CA LEU A 843 2.74 27.33 6.05
C LEU A 843 3.72 26.31 6.62
N LEU A 844 3.20 25.23 7.19
CA LEU A 844 3.98 24.11 7.69
C LEU A 844 3.37 22.78 7.25
N ASN A 845 4.16 21.94 6.59
CA ASN A 845 3.81 20.54 6.35
C ASN A 845 4.78 19.63 7.10
N VAL A 846 4.25 18.83 8.03
CA VAL A 846 4.96 17.78 8.77
C VAL A 846 4.18 16.46 8.71
N GLY A 847 3.29 16.31 7.72
CA GLY A 847 2.51 15.10 7.55
C GLY A 847 3.38 13.88 7.29
N GLY A 848 3.08 12.74 7.91
CA GLY A 848 3.87 11.51 7.81
C GLY A 848 5.22 11.54 8.54
N CYS A 849 5.61 12.65 9.19
CA CYS A 849 6.88 12.75 9.91
C CYS A 849 6.83 12.03 11.26
N GLU A 850 7.83 11.22 11.58
CA GLU A 850 7.88 10.47 12.85
C GLU A 850 8.01 11.39 14.08
N GLY A 851 8.61 12.56 13.90
CA GLY A 851 8.77 13.60 14.92
C GLY A 851 7.51 14.43 15.19
N ALA A 852 6.46 14.32 14.36
CA ALA A 852 5.20 15.03 14.55
C ALA A 852 4.44 14.45 15.77
N THR A 853 4.60 15.10 16.92
CA THR A 853 4.05 14.68 18.23
C THR A 853 3.27 15.81 18.88
N ASP A 854 2.52 15.51 19.95
CA ASP A 854 1.80 16.53 20.73
C ASP A 854 2.71 17.64 21.26
N ALA A 855 3.95 17.30 21.62
CA ALA A 855 4.94 18.28 22.09
C ALA A 855 5.29 19.28 20.98
N VAL A 856 5.58 18.78 19.78
CA VAL A 856 5.85 19.62 18.60
C VAL A 856 4.65 20.49 18.28
N VAL A 857 3.44 19.92 18.30
CA VAL A 857 2.20 20.66 18.06
C VAL A 857 1.99 21.76 19.10
N GLY A 858 2.32 21.49 20.37
CA GLY A 858 2.32 22.46 21.45
C GLY A 858 3.31 23.60 21.22
N THR A 859 4.55 23.30 20.84
CA THR A 859 5.58 24.31 20.53
C THR A 859 5.16 25.19 19.34
N LEU A 860 4.64 24.57 18.28
CA LEU A 860 4.01 25.21 17.12
C LEU A 860 2.93 26.21 17.57
N ALA A 861 1.99 25.76 18.41
CA ALA A 861 0.85 26.55 18.85
C ALA A 861 1.25 27.74 19.73
N GLN A 862 2.42 27.66 20.37
CA GLN A 862 2.98 28.73 21.19
C GLN A 862 3.75 29.76 20.35
N HIS A 863 4.59 29.33 19.41
CA HIS A 863 5.56 30.22 18.76
C HIS A 863 5.15 30.67 17.34
N CYS A 864 4.43 29.85 16.58
CA CYS A 864 4.11 30.10 15.16
C CYS A 864 2.75 30.80 14.99
N GLN A 865 2.58 32.00 15.56
CA GLN A 865 1.29 32.71 15.58
C GLN A 865 0.81 33.25 14.21
N GLN A 866 1.68 33.20 13.19
CA GLN A 866 1.36 33.59 11.82
C GLN A 866 0.86 32.44 10.95
N LEU A 867 0.76 31.22 11.51
CA LEU A 867 0.42 30.04 10.74
C LEU A 867 -1.00 30.13 10.17
N THR A 868 -1.09 29.93 8.86
CA THR A 868 -2.33 29.93 8.07
C THR A 868 -2.66 28.56 7.51
N MET A 869 -1.66 27.72 7.23
CA MET A 869 -1.82 26.35 6.77
C MET A 869 -0.95 25.41 7.60
N LEU A 870 -1.57 24.34 8.09
CA LEU A 870 -0.89 23.25 8.78
C LEU A 870 -1.29 21.91 8.18
N ASP A 871 -0.30 21.12 7.79
CA ASP A 871 -0.48 19.72 7.43
C ASP A 871 0.18 18.82 8.48
N ILE A 872 -0.65 18.05 9.17
CA ILE A 872 -0.29 17.00 10.14
C ILE A 872 -1.00 15.68 9.77
N SER A 873 -1.18 15.44 8.46
CA SER A 873 -1.69 14.17 7.93
C SER A 873 -0.77 13.00 8.30
N GLU A 874 -1.30 11.78 8.36
CA GLU A 874 -0.58 10.54 8.74
C GLU A 874 0.30 10.64 10.01
N SER A 875 0.03 11.58 10.91
CA SER A 875 0.84 11.84 12.10
C SER A 875 0.42 10.93 13.27
N GLN A 876 0.85 9.67 13.23
CA GLN A 876 0.42 8.60 14.16
C GLN A 876 0.73 8.86 15.65
N ARG A 877 1.57 9.84 15.97
CA ARG A 877 1.98 10.22 17.34
C ARG A 877 1.33 11.52 17.85
N VAL A 878 0.61 12.24 17.00
CA VAL A 878 -0.28 13.30 17.46
C VAL A 878 -1.52 12.65 18.07
N THR A 879 -2.07 13.24 19.12
CA THR A 879 -3.28 12.80 19.81
C THR A 879 -4.27 13.96 19.96
N VAL A 880 -5.43 13.70 20.60
CA VAL A 880 -6.40 14.73 20.96
C VAL A 880 -5.76 15.86 21.78
N ALA A 881 -4.78 15.54 22.62
CA ALA A 881 -4.10 16.52 23.46
C ALA A 881 -3.31 17.52 22.60
N GLY A 882 -2.61 17.06 21.56
CA GLY A 882 -1.92 17.93 20.61
C GLY A 882 -2.90 18.75 19.77
N VAL A 883 -3.89 18.12 19.13
CA VAL A 883 -4.83 18.82 18.24
C VAL A 883 -5.62 19.90 19.00
N SER A 884 -6.00 19.66 20.25
CA SER A 884 -6.67 20.68 21.08
C SER A 884 -5.83 21.95 21.33
N GLN A 885 -4.49 21.86 21.21
CA GLN A 885 -3.62 23.05 21.29
C GLN A 885 -3.75 23.94 20.04
N LEU A 886 -4.18 23.41 18.90
CA LEU A 886 -4.32 24.18 17.66
C LEU A 886 -5.39 25.27 17.76
N GLY A 887 -6.32 25.16 18.71
CA GLY A 887 -7.27 26.23 19.04
C GLY A 887 -6.59 27.55 19.47
N LYS A 888 -5.30 27.51 19.84
CA LYS A 888 -4.50 28.69 20.18
C LYS A 888 -3.96 29.45 18.96
N LEU A 889 -4.06 28.89 17.75
CA LEU A 889 -3.57 29.52 16.52
C LEU A 889 -4.65 30.44 15.92
N PRO A 890 -4.52 31.77 16.04
CA PRO A 890 -5.61 32.69 15.70
C PRO A 890 -5.86 32.82 14.20
N ARG A 891 -4.85 32.52 13.37
CA ARG A 891 -4.85 32.74 11.93
C ARG A 891 -4.90 31.45 11.12
N LEU A 892 -5.09 30.29 11.74
CA LEU A 892 -5.11 29.02 11.03
C LEU A 892 -6.36 28.92 10.15
N LEU A 893 -6.17 28.93 8.84
CA LEU A 893 -7.23 28.89 7.83
C LEU A 893 -7.39 27.49 7.23
N GLU A 894 -6.32 26.72 7.15
CA GLU A 894 -6.28 25.42 6.49
C GLU A 894 -5.60 24.38 7.39
N LEU A 895 -6.28 23.26 7.59
CA LEU A 895 -5.78 22.15 8.41
C LEU A 895 -6.00 20.83 7.67
N ASN A 896 -4.92 20.10 7.42
CA ASN A 896 -4.97 18.74 6.92
C ASN A 896 -4.69 17.75 8.06
N LEU A 897 -5.70 16.93 8.36
CA LEU A 897 -5.67 15.84 9.34
C LEU A 897 -5.86 14.47 8.67
N GLY A 898 -5.78 14.39 7.33
CA GLY A 898 -6.00 13.18 6.57
C GLY A 898 -5.09 12.02 6.99
N TRP A 899 -5.50 10.78 6.71
CA TRP A 899 -4.76 9.53 6.99
C TRP A 899 -4.39 9.28 8.46
N ASN A 900 -4.89 10.09 9.38
CA ASN A 900 -4.83 9.80 10.81
C ASN A 900 -5.88 8.72 11.15
N ILE A 901 -5.57 7.45 10.82
CA ILE A 901 -6.48 6.31 10.99
C ILE A 901 -6.95 6.05 12.43
N ARG A 902 -6.31 6.68 13.42
CA ARG A 902 -6.67 6.59 14.85
C ARG A 902 -7.47 7.80 15.34
N LEU A 903 -7.66 8.83 14.49
CA LEU A 903 -8.40 10.05 14.82
C LEU A 903 -9.84 9.68 15.17
N ARG A 904 -10.28 10.11 16.36
CA ARG A 904 -11.66 9.93 16.85
C ARG A 904 -12.37 11.27 16.92
N ASP A 905 -13.67 11.22 17.15
CA ASP A 905 -14.54 12.40 17.15
C ASP A 905 -14.07 13.51 18.11
N GLU A 906 -13.50 13.13 19.26
CA GLU A 906 -13.04 14.07 20.29
C GLU A 906 -11.87 14.96 19.83
N TRP A 907 -11.12 14.55 18.79
CA TRP A 907 -10.00 15.35 18.26
C TRP A 907 -10.44 16.65 17.60
N LEU A 908 -11.67 16.69 17.10
CA LEU A 908 -12.20 17.87 16.42
C LEU A 908 -12.79 18.88 17.41
N GLN A 909 -12.75 18.58 18.71
CA GLN A 909 -13.15 19.52 19.75
C GLN A 909 -12.08 20.60 19.92
N GLY A 910 -12.51 21.87 19.91
CA GLY A 910 -11.62 23.00 20.17
C GLY A 910 -10.69 23.38 19.01
N LEU A 911 -11.05 22.98 17.78
CA LEU A 911 -10.40 23.52 16.57
C LEU A 911 -10.59 25.04 16.46
N PRO A 912 -9.65 25.76 15.82
CA PRO A 912 -9.70 27.21 15.76
C PRO A 912 -10.89 27.71 14.90
N PRO A 913 -11.68 28.70 15.37
CA PRO A 913 -12.88 29.16 14.68
C PRO A 913 -12.59 29.91 13.37
N SER A 914 -11.33 30.29 13.12
CA SER A 914 -10.85 30.90 11.87
C SER A 914 -10.70 29.90 10.72
N LEU A 915 -10.83 28.59 10.99
CA LEU A 915 -10.61 27.55 10.00
C LEU A 915 -11.62 27.64 8.85
N THR A 916 -11.10 27.68 7.63
CA THR A 916 -11.88 27.77 6.38
C THR A 916 -11.83 26.49 5.56
N ARG A 917 -10.74 25.71 5.66
CA ARG A 917 -10.56 24.43 4.96
C ARG A 917 -10.09 23.36 5.94
N LEU A 918 -10.79 22.23 5.95
CA LEU A 918 -10.47 21.08 6.77
C LEU A 918 -10.47 19.81 5.92
N ASP A 919 -9.37 19.07 5.99
CA ASP A 919 -9.27 17.75 5.37
C ASP A 919 -9.22 16.64 6.43
N LEU A 920 -10.16 15.69 6.34
CA LEU A 920 -10.29 14.51 7.20
C LEU A 920 -10.28 13.22 6.37
N SER A 921 -9.72 13.25 5.17
CA SER A 921 -9.67 12.10 4.26
C SER A 921 -9.03 10.90 4.94
N PHE A 922 -9.56 9.71 4.69
CA PHE A 922 -9.06 8.44 5.22
C PHE A 922 -9.09 8.32 6.77
N CYS A 923 -9.81 9.19 7.48
CA CYS A 923 -10.05 9.10 8.92
C CYS A 923 -11.26 8.18 9.22
N GLY A 924 -11.11 6.87 9.02
CA GLY A 924 -12.21 5.89 9.06
C GLY A 924 -12.95 5.72 10.39
N GLU A 925 -12.44 6.28 11.49
CA GLU A 925 -13.08 6.25 12.81
C GLU A 925 -13.97 7.49 13.08
N VAL A 926 -13.92 8.51 12.21
CA VAL A 926 -14.78 9.72 12.27
C VAL A 926 -16.25 9.34 12.04
N THR A 927 -17.11 9.75 12.97
CA THR A 927 -18.57 9.53 12.93
C THR A 927 -19.35 10.84 12.84
N ASP A 928 -20.68 10.76 12.88
CA ASP A 928 -21.54 11.94 12.95
C ASP A 928 -21.24 12.84 14.16
N ARG A 929 -20.73 12.31 15.28
CA ARG A 929 -20.35 13.13 16.44
C ARG A 929 -19.17 14.07 16.14
N ALA A 930 -18.22 13.64 15.32
CA ALA A 930 -17.15 14.52 14.85
C ALA A 930 -17.72 15.73 14.12
N LEU A 931 -18.70 15.50 13.24
CA LEU A 931 -19.38 16.55 12.50
C LEU A 931 -20.18 17.50 13.41
N ALA A 932 -20.69 17.01 14.54
CA ALA A 932 -21.28 17.86 15.57
C ALA A 932 -20.25 18.84 16.17
N HIS A 933 -19.00 18.42 16.39
CA HIS A 933 -17.95 19.32 16.88
C HIS A 933 -17.57 20.40 15.85
N LEU A 934 -17.65 20.09 14.56
CA LEU A 934 -17.39 21.06 13.48
C LEU A 934 -18.42 22.20 13.40
N THR A 935 -19.59 22.07 14.04
CA THR A 935 -20.60 23.14 14.11
C THR A 935 -20.09 24.41 14.81
N SER A 936 -18.99 24.30 15.56
CA SER A 936 -18.30 25.43 16.19
C SER A 936 -17.40 26.24 15.24
N LEU A 937 -17.32 25.86 13.95
CA LEU A 937 -16.46 26.48 12.93
C LEU A 937 -17.28 27.31 11.92
N PRO A 938 -17.64 28.58 12.24
CA PRO A 938 -18.52 29.38 11.39
C PRO A 938 -17.87 29.82 10.07
N ALA A 939 -16.53 29.85 10.01
CA ALA A 939 -15.77 30.22 8.82
C ALA A 939 -15.55 29.05 7.85
N LEU A 940 -15.92 27.82 8.22
CA LEU A 940 -15.63 26.63 7.44
C LEU A 940 -16.34 26.69 6.08
N ALA A 941 -15.54 26.73 5.01
CA ALA A 941 -15.98 26.88 3.63
C ALA A 941 -15.72 25.64 2.77
N SER A 942 -14.75 24.80 3.15
CA SER A 942 -14.36 23.57 2.46
C SER A 942 -14.14 22.43 3.46
N LEU A 943 -14.75 21.28 3.20
CA LEU A 943 -14.58 20.07 4.01
C LEU A 943 -14.38 18.84 3.13
N THR A 944 -13.30 18.10 3.36
CA THR A 944 -13.01 16.84 2.68
C THR A 944 -13.17 15.68 3.67
N LEU A 945 -14.06 14.72 3.36
CA LEU A 945 -14.38 13.56 4.20
C LEU A 945 -14.15 12.25 3.45
N ARG A 946 -13.20 12.22 2.51
CA ARG A 946 -13.00 11.07 1.66
C ARG A 946 -12.81 9.80 2.49
N LYS A 947 -13.58 8.76 2.17
CA LYS A 947 -13.51 7.46 2.84
C LYS A 947 -13.75 7.52 4.36
N CYS A 948 -14.44 8.54 4.84
CA CYS A 948 -15.01 8.59 6.20
C CYS A 948 -16.28 7.75 6.26
N GLY A 949 -16.12 6.43 6.14
CA GLY A 949 -17.24 5.51 5.92
C GLY A 949 -18.27 5.45 7.05
N ARG A 950 -18.04 6.03 8.23
CA ARG A 950 -19.01 6.05 9.34
C ARG A 950 -19.83 7.32 9.42
N VAL A 951 -19.57 8.30 8.56
CA VAL A 951 -20.41 9.49 8.40
C VAL A 951 -21.69 9.08 7.68
N THR A 952 -22.83 9.52 8.23
CA THR A 952 -24.16 9.27 7.70
C THR A 952 -24.88 10.57 7.36
N ASP A 953 -26.12 10.45 6.89
CA ASP A 953 -26.97 11.61 6.61
C ASP A 953 -27.25 12.46 7.87
N GLU A 954 -27.20 11.88 9.07
CA GLU A 954 -27.42 12.64 10.30
C GLU A 954 -26.28 13.62 10.58
N GLY A 955 -25.03 13.19 10.39
CA GLY A 955 -23.87 14.08 10.51
C GLY A 955 -23.91 15.24 9.52
N LEU A 956 -24.38 15.00 8.30
CA LEU A 956 -24.56 16.06 7.30
C LEU A 956 -25.65 17.07 7.69
N ARG A 957 -26.72 16.65 8.39
CA ARG A 957 -27.73 17.59 8.94
C ARG A 957 -27.13 18.48 10.02
N MET A 958 -26.30 17.91 10.90
CA MET A 958 -25.61 18.69 11.94
C MET A 958 -24.70 19.75 11.33
N LEU A 959 -23.89 19.38 10.32
CA LEU A 959 -23.06 20.35 9.57
C LEU A 959 -23.88 21.52 9.01
N ALA A 960 -25.04 21.24 8.44
CA ALA A 960 -25.89 22.27 7.86
C ALA A 960 -26.40 23.30 8.87
N SER A 961 -26.49 22.92 10.15
CA SER A 961 -26.91 23.83 11.23
C SER A 961 -25.79 24.74 11.74
N GLY A 962 -24.52 24.33 11.62
CA GLY A 962 -23.38 25.04 12.24
C GLY A 962 -22.37 25.65 11.28
N CYS A 963 -22.33 25.24 10.00
CA CYS A 963 -21.36 25.71 9.02
C CYS A 963 -22.05 26.46 7.85
N PRO A 964 -22.50 27.70 8.04
CA PRO A 964 -23.30 28.43 7.06
C PRO A 964 -22.55 28.78 5.77
N ASN A 965 -21.20 28.82 5.83
CA ASN A 965 -20.34 29.17 4.71
C ASN A 965 -19.83 27.96 3.91
N LEU A 966 -20.26 26.74 4.26
CA LEU A 966 -19.76 25.52 3.64
C LEU A 966 -20.19 25.46 2.16
N SER A 967 -19.22 25.71 1.29
CA SER A 967 -19.40 25.85 -0.16
C SER A 967 -18.80 24.68 -0.94
N HIS A 968 -17.83 23.98 -0.39
CA HIS A 968 -17.22 22.79 -0.97
C HIS A 968 -17.28 21.61 -0.01
N LEU A 969 -17.75 20.46 -0.51
CA LEU A 969 -17.82 19.21 0.23
C LEU A 969 -17.40 18.04 -0.66
N ASP A 970 -16.42 17.27 -0.20
CA ASP A 970 -16.03 15.99 -0.82
C ASP A 970 -16.44 14.83 0.10
N LEU A 971 -17.30 13.94 -0.40
CA LEU A 971 -17.78 12.76 0.30
C LEU A 971 -17.34 11.46 -0.38
N SER A 972 -16.33 11.51 -1.25
CA SER A 972 -15.88 10.36 -2.02
C SER A 972 -15.65 9.13 -1.16
N HIS A 973 -16.14 7.98 -1.59
CA HIS A 973 -16.09 6.70 -0.88
C HIS A 973 -16.82 6.67 0.49
N CYS A 974 -17.68 7.65 0.81
CA CYS A 974 -18.56 7.59 1.99
C CYS A 974 -19.81 6.74 1.71
N GLN A 975 -19.70 5.43 1.92
CA GLN A 975 -20.74 4.47 1.53
C GLN A 975 -22.03 4.52 2.35
N HIS A 976 -22.03 5.16 3.53
CA HIS A 976 -23.19 5.24 4.43
C HIS A 976 -23.99 6.54 4.31
N VAL A 977 -23.59 7.45 3.42
CA VAL A 977 -24.42 8.58 2.99
C VAL A 977 -25.44 8.04 1.99
N THR A 978 -26.72 8.14 2.32
CA THR A 978 -27.80 7.46 1.59
C THR A 978 -28.89 8.38 1.08
N SER A 979 -29.10 9.54 1.71
CA SER A 979 -30.29 10.35 1.47
C SER A 979 -29.99 11.85 1.44
N THR A 980 -30.84 12.51 0.67
CA THR A 980 -30.71 13.89 0.20
C THR A 980 -31.40 14.94 1.04
N ALA A 981 -32.21 14.54 2.03
CA ALA A 981 -32.79 15.49 2.97
C ALA A 981 -31.69 16.25 3.73
N ALA A 982 -30.56 15.59 4.02
CA ALA A 982 -29.43 16.21 4.69
C ALA A 982 -28.67 17.18 3.78
N LEU A 983 -28.38 16.79 2.53
CA LEU A 983 -27.69 17.67 1.57
C LEU A 983 -28.52 18.92 1.23
N ARG A 984 -29.86 18.82 1.17
CA ARG A 984 -30.75 19.97 0.91
C ARG A 984 -30.61 21.09 1.96
N ALA A 985 -30.20 20.75 3.18
CA ALA A 985 -30.00 21.74 4.24
C ALA A 985 -28.74 22.60 4.00
N LEU A 986 -27.77 22.13 3.22
CA LEU A 986 -26.52 22.82 2.89
C LEU A 986 -26.72 23.86 1.77
N ARG A 987 -27.47 24.93 2.04
CA ARG A 987 -27.87 25.92 1.01
C ARG A 987 -26.72 26.68 0.35
N ALA A 988 -25.58 26.81 1.02
CA ALA A 988 -24.38 27.47 0.50
C ALA A 988 -23.50 26.57 -0.37
N LEU A 989 -23.83 25.28 -0.48
CA LEU A 989 -23.01 24.31 -1.19
C LEU A 989 -22.96 24.61 -2.70
N ALA A 990 -21.76 24.93 -3.18
CA ALA A 990 -21.47 25.28 -4.57
C ALA A 990 -20.72 24.17 -5.32
N SER A 991 -20.01 23.30 -4.61
CA SER A 991 -19.16 22.26 -5.19
C SER A 991 -19.26 20.96 -4.40
N LEU A 992 -19.79 19.90 -5.01
CA LEU A 992 -19.96 18.58 -4.37
C LEU A 992 -19.23 17.50 -5.17
N VAL A 993 -18.46 16.66 -4.48
CA VAL A 993 -17.77 15.51 -5.05
C VAL A 993 -18.35 14.22 -4.44
N LEU A 994 -18.83 13.35 -5.31
CA LEU A 994 -19.39 12.03 -4.98
C LEU A 994 -18.73 10.98 -5.86
N VAL A 995 -17.50 10.60 -5.56
CA VAL A 995 -16.82 9.48 -6.23
C VAL A 995 -17.09 8.19 -5.45
N ASP A 996 -17.60 7.15 -6.13
CA ASP A 996 -17.95 5.84 -5.56
C ASP A 996 -18.91 5.86 -4.35
N CYS A 997 -19.75 6.88 -4.24
CA CYS A 997 -20.83 7.00 -3.24
C CYS A 997 -22.08 6.25 -3.69
N THR A 998 -21.99 4.93 -3.87
CA THR A 998 -23.02 4.11 -4.53
C THR A 998 -24.44 4.25 -3.95
N ARG A 999 -24.58 4.54 -2.65
CA ARG A 999 -25.90 4.71 -2.02
C ARG A 999 -26.52 6.08 -2.28
N ALA A 1000 -25.72 7.12 -2.47
CA ALA A 1000 -26.18 8.48 -2.79
C ALA A 1000 -26.35 8.71 -4.30
N GLN A 1001 -25.89 7.82 -5.16
CA GLN A 1001 -25.88 8.03 -6.62
C GLN A 1001 -27.08 7.37 -7.31
N HIS A 1002 -28.26 7.98 -7.21
CA HIS A 1002 -29.49 7.55 -7.88
C HIS A 1002 -30.37 8.74 -8.30
N PRO A 1003 -31.32 8.58 -9.25
CA PRO A 1003 -32.05 9.72 -9.83
C PRO A 1003 -32.80 10.60 -8.80
N PRO A 1004 -33.49 10.05 -7.78
CA PRO A 1004 -34.10 10.87 -6.73
C PRO A 1004 -33.10 11.75 -5.96
N CYS A 1005 -31.85 11.30 -5.82
CA CYS A 1005 -30.82 12.10 -5.15
C CYS A 1005 -30.41 13.29 -6.03
N MET A 1006 -30.13 13.02 -7.30
CA MET A 1006 -29.71 14.04 -8.27
C MET A 1006 -30.79 15.11 -8.48
N ALA A 1007 -32.07 14.74 -8.45
CA ALA A 1007 -33.18 15.68 -8.53
C ALA A 1007 -33.22 16.66 -7.36
N LEU A 1008 -32.74 16.27 -6.18
CA LEU A 1008 -32.69 17.14 -5.01
C LEU A 1008 -31.50 18.09 -5.01
N LEU A 1009 -30.41 17.75 -5.71
CA LEU A 1009 -29.34 18.72 -6.01
C LEU A 1009 -29.85 19.90 -6.85
N ALA A 1010 -30.92 19.71 -7.64
CA ALA A 1010 -31.57 20.80 -8.37
C ALA A 1010 -32.16 21.88 -7.46
N ALA A 1011 -32.50 21.52 -6.22
CA ALA A 1011 -33.05 22.46 -5.23
C ALA A 1011 -31.98 23.29 -4.49
N LEU A 1012 -30.68 23.04 -4.74
CA LEU A 1012 -29.59 23.79 -4.09
C LEU A 1012 -29.27 25.06 -4.88
N PRO A 1013 -29.48 26.27 -4.31
CA PRO A 1013 -29.42 27.52 -5.07
C PRO A 1013 -28.01 27.91 -5.53
N ALA A 1014 -26.98 27.46 -4.80
CA ALA A 1014 -25.59 27.82 -5.07
C ALA A 1014 -24.82 26.78 -5.91
N MET A 1015 -25.44 25.65 -6.26
CA MET A 1015 -24.75 24.48 -6.81
C MET A 1015 -24.20 24.73 -8.22
N ARG A 1016 -22.86 24.77 -8.36
CA ARG A 1016 -22.17 25.10 -9.62
C ARG A 1016 -21.32 23.97 -10.17
N ARG A 1017 -20.73 23.14 -9.32
CA ARG A 1017 -19.81 22.06 -9.71
C ARG A 1017 -20.21 20.74 -9.07
N LEU A 1018 -20.36 19.70 -9.89
CA LEU A 1018 -20.67 18.35 -9.46
C LEU A 1018 -19.71 17.35 -10.08
N GLU A 1019 -19.11 16.51 -9.26
CA GLU A 1019 -18.31 15.37 -9.71
C GLU A 1019 -18.95 14.06 -9.25
N LEU A 1020 -19.17 13.15 -10.21
CA LEU A 1020 -19.79 11.86 -9.98
C LEU A 1020 -18.91 10.76 -10.56
N SER A 1021 -18.77 9.69 -9.79
CA SER A 1021 -18.21 8.44 -10.29
C SER A 1021 -18.88 7.24 -9.66
N GLY A 1022 -19.23 6.22 -10.44
CA GLY A 1022 -19.71 4.97 -9.87
C GLY A 1022 -20.72 4.22 -10.71
N LYS A 1023 -20.83 2.92 -10.42
CA LYS A 1023 -21.63 1.95 -11.20
C LYS A 1023 -23.14 2.20 -11.20
N ARG A 1024 -23.66 3.05 -10.32
CA ARG A 1024 -25.09 3.36 -10.18
C ARG A 1024 -25.52 4.65 -10.86
N VAL A 1025 -24.58 5.47 -11.31
CA VAL A 1025 -24.89 6.66 -12.11
C VAL A 1025 -25.36 6.19 -13.48
N ASP A 1026 -26.62 6.50 -13.82
CA ASP A 1026 -27.30 6.08 -15.05
C ASP A 1026 -27.96 7.26 -15.78
N ASP A 1027 -28.67 6.98 -16.87
CA ASP A 1027 -29.37 8.00 -17.66
C ASP A 1027 -30.45 8.75 -16.88
N GLY A 1028 -31.09 8.10 -15.89
CA GLY A 1028 -32.07 8.75 -15.02
C GLY A 1028 -31.42 9.82 -14.15
N CYS A 1029 -30.18 9.59 -13.68
CA CYS A 1029 -29.39 10.61 -13.00
C CYS A 1029 -29.13 11.81 -13.91
N MET A 1030 -28.79 11.60 -15.18
CA MET A 1030 -28.54 12.68 -16.13
C MET A 1030 -29.82 13.47 -16.46
N GLU A 1031 -30.96 12.79 -16.60
CA GLU A 1031 -32.26 13.43 -16.78
C GLU A 1031 -32.62 14.31 -15.57
N ALA A 1032 -32.38 13.83 -14.35
CA ALA A 1032 -32.56 14.64 -13.15
C ALA A 1032 -31.65 15.87 -13.13
N LEU A 1033 -30.36 15.71 -13.46
CA LEU A 1033 -29.39 16.81 -13.51
C LEU A 1033 -29.70 17.83 -14.63
N SER A 1034 -30.39 17.43 -15.69
CA SER A 1034 -30.76 18.32 -16.80
C SER A 1034 -31.69 19.48 -16.37
N HIS A 1035 -32.35 19.34 -15.21
CA HIS A 1035 -33.22 20.36 -14.64
C HIS A 1035 -32.51 21.29 -13.65
N VAL A 1036 -31.21 21.10 -13.41
CA VAL A 1036 -30.40 21.95 -12.51
C VAL A 1036 -29.94 23.19 -13.27
N SER A 1037 -30.68 24.29 -13.13
CA SER A 1037 -30.46 25.52 -13.91
C SER A 1037 -29.15 26.27 -13.60
N GLN A 1038 -28.49 25.96 -12.50
CA GLN A 1038 -27.32 26.67 -11.97
C GLN A 1038 -26.00 25.89 -12.16
N LEU A 1039 -26.07 24.63 -12.59
CA LEU A 1039 -24.91 23.77 -12.73
C LEU A 1039 -24.04 24.20 -13.91
N THR A 1040 -22.81 24.63 -13.63
CA THR A 1040 -21.85 25.12 -14.63
C THR A 1040 -20.81 24.07 -15.02
N SER A 1041 -20.47 23.16 -14.12
CA SER A 1041 -19.47 22.11 -14.35
C SER A 1041 -19.97 20.75 -13.87
N LEU A 1042 -19.86 19.75 -14.75
CA LEU A 1042 -20.15 18.35 -14.45
C LEU A 1042 -18.96 17.48 -14.85
N VAL A 1043 -18.50 16.64 -13.93
CA VAL A 1043 -17.46 15.64 -14.16
C VAL A 1043 -18.08 14.26 -13.95
N LEU A 1044 -17.95 13.39 -14.96
CA LEU A 1044 -18.43 12.00 -14.93
C LEU A 1044 -17.23 11.09 -15.13
N THR A 1045 -16.89 10.30 -14.12
CA THR A 1045 -15.75 9.37 -14.18
C THR A 1045 -16.23 7.94 -13.93
N SER A 1046 -15.83 6.98 -14.77
CA SER A 1046 -16.16 5.56 -14.56
C SER A 1046 -17.65 5.26 -14.36
N CYS A 1047 -18.52 5.87 -15.18
CA CYS A 1047 -19.98 5.70 -15.14
C CYS A 1047 -20.46 4.76 -16.27
N PRO A 1048 -20.45 3.42 -16.09
CA PRO A 1048 -20.71 2.45 -17.16
C PRO A 1048 -22.18 2.37 -17.61
N ARG A 1049 -23.12 2.99 -16.88
CA ARG A 1049 -24.56 2.95 -17.19
C ARG A 1049 -25.09 4.27 -17.77
N VAL A 1050 -24.23 5.27 -17.93
CA VAL A 1050 -24.58 6.51 -18.64
C VAL A 1050 -24.39 6.27 -20.13
N THR A 1051 -25.46 6.42 -20.88
CA THR A 1051 -25.52 6.19 -22.33
C THR A 1051 -25.74 7.51 -23.06
N ASP A 1052 -25.68 7.46 -24.39
CA ASP A 1052 -25.97 8.59 -25.27
C ASP A 1052 -27.33 9.25 -24.96
N ARG A 1053 -28.32 8.47 -24.50
CA ARG A 1053 -29.64 9.00 -24.11
C ARG A 1053 -29.53 9.95 -22.92
N GLY A 1054 -28.83 9.55 -21.85
CA GLY A 1054 -28.62 10.40 -20.68
C GLY A 1054 -27.81 11.65 -21.03
N LEU A 1055 -26.76 11.48 -21.83
CA LEU A 1055 -25.93 12.60 -22.28
C LEU A 1055 -26.73 13.64 -23.09
N LEU A 1056 -27.60 13.19 -23.99
CA LEU A 1056 -28.46 14.09 -24.78
C LEU A 1056 -29.54 14.80 -23.94
N ALA A 1057 -29.96 14.20 -22.82
CA ALA A 1057 -30.88 14.83 -21.87
C ALA A 1057 -30.26 16.08 -21.22
N LEU A 1058 -28.94 16.08 -20.98
CA LEU A 1058 -28.20 17.24 -20.46
C LEU A 1058 -28.25 18.46 -21.39
N GLY A 1059 -28.68 18.32 -22.64
CA GLY A 1059 -28.90 19.45 -23.54
C GLY A 1059 -29.92 20.49 -23.04
N ARG A 1060 -30.69 20.18 -21.99
CA ARG A 1060 -31.59 21.12 -21.31
C ARG A 1060 -30.89 21.99 -20.24
N ALA A 1061 -29.69 21.61 -19.80
CA ALA A 1061 -28.93 22.33 -18.79
C ALA A 1061 -28.22 23.56 -19.39
N ALA A 1062 -28.97 24.63 -19.64
CA ALA A 1062 -28.49 25.82 -20.34
C ALA A 1062 -27.32 26.56 -19.67
N ALA A 1063 -27.12 26.36 -18.36
CA ALA A 1063 -25.99 26.95 -17.62
C ALA A 1063 -24.71 26.10 -17.66
N LEU A 1064 -24.76 24.88 -18.19
CA LEU A 1064 -23.58 24.02 -18.25
C LEU A 1064 -22.55 24.63 -19.20
N ARG A 1065 -21.32 24.79 -18.70
CA ARG A 1065 -20.17 25.37 -19.43
C ARG A 1065 -19.02 24.38 -19.52
N HIS A 1066 -18.93 23.44 -18.60
CA HIS A 1066 -17.86 22.46 -18.54
C HIS A 1066 -18.44 21.05 -18.34
N LEU A 1067 -18.07 20.13 -19.22
CA LEU A 1067 -18.40 18.71 -19.11
C LEU A 1067 -17.15 17.87 -19.37
N ALA A 1068 -16.72 17.14 -18.35
CA ALA A 1068 -15.67 16.14 -18.47
C ALA A 1068 -16.26 14.73 -18.32
N VAL A 1069 -15.88 13.84 -19.22
CA VAL A 1069 -16.38 12.47 -19.27
C VAL A 1069 -15.21 11.51 -19.42
N GLU A 1070 -14.88 10.76 -18.37
CA GLU A 1070 -13.76 9.82 -18.35
C GLU A 1070 -14.24 8.40 -18.07
N SER A 1071 -13.73 7.41 -18.82
CA SER A 1071 -14.04 5.99 -18.59
C SER A 1071 -15.54 5.66 -18.59
N CYS A 1072 -16.32 6.31 -19.46
CA CYS A 1072 -17.75 6.04 -19.67
C CYS A 1072 -17.96 5.27 -20.99
N PRO A 1073 -17.91 3.91 -20.99
CA PRO A 1073 -17.80 3.10 -22.20
C PRO A 1073 -19.01 3.13 -23.13
N GLN A 1074 -20.18 3.57 -22.66
CA GLN A 1074 -21.42 3.59 -23.44
C GLN A 1074 -21.71 4.95 -24.11
N LEU A 1075 -20.75 5.88 -24.07
CA LEU A 1075 -20.87 7.20 -24.69
C LEU A 1075 -20.15 7.25 -26.03
N SER A 1076 -20.86 7.68 -27.07
CA SER A 1076 -20.33 7.83 -28.41
C SER A 1076 -19.82 9.25 -28.68
N ALA A 1077 -18.80 9.36 -29.54
CA ALA A 1077 -18.33 10.65 -30.04
C ALA A 1077 -19.43 11.44 -30.78
N ALA A 1078 -20.39 10.73 -31.40
CA ALA A 1078 -21.52 11.33 -32.09
C ALA A 1078 -22.47 12.05 -31.11
N ALA A 1079 -22.79 11.44 -29.98
CA ALA A 1079 -23.65 12.06 -28.97
C ALA A 1079 -23.00 13.30 -28.33
N LEU A 1080 -21.69 13.25 -28.05
CA LEU A 1080 -20.91 14.41 -27.59
C LEU A 1080 -20.95 15.56 -28.61
N ALA A 1081 -20.82 15.26 -29.90
CA ALA A 1081 -20.92 16.26 -30.97
C ALA A 1081 -22.31 16.89 -31.06
N VAL A 1082 -23.38 16.09 -30.91
CA VAL A 1082 -24.77 16.60 -30.87
C VAL A 1082 -25.00 17.48 -29.64
N LEU A 1083 -24.49 17.10 -28.47
CA LEU A 1083 -24.60 17.90 -27.26
C LEU A 1083 -23.90 19.26 -27.41
N ARG A 1084 -22.70 19.30 -28.02
CA ARG A 1084 -21.97 20.54 -28.33
C ARG A 1084 -22.77 21.48 -29.24
N ARG A 1085 -23.55 20.94 -30.18
CA ARG A 1085 -24.44 21.75 -31.03
C ARG A 1085 -25.62 22.34 -30.25
N ARG A 1086 -26.14 21.62 -29.24
CA ARG A 1086 -27.24 22.10 -28.38
C ARG A 1086 -26.77 23.12 -27.34
N LEU A 1087 -25.54 22.99 -26.87
CA LEU A 1087 -24.91 23.87 -25.89
C LEU A 1087 -23.62 24.45 -26.49
N PRO A 1088 -23.69 25.51 -27.32
CA PRO A 1088 -22.54 26.02 -28.06
C PRO A 1088 -21.41 26.58 -27.16
N LEU A 1089 -21.75 27.00 -25.94
CA LEU A 1089 -20.81 27.48 -24.92
C LEU A 1089 -20.23 26.35 -24.04
N LEU A 1090 -20.53 25.07 -24.35
CA LEU A 1090 -20.06 23.93 -23.58
C LEU A 1090 -18.64 23.53 -23.99
N ARG A 1091 -17.70 23.66 -23.05
CA ARG A 1091 -16.39 23.01 -23.11
C ARG A 1091 -16.55 21.53 -22.77
N LEU A 1092 -16.17 20.69 -23.73
CA LEU A 1092 -16.15 19.25 -23.61
C LEU A 1092 -14.70 18.79 -23.50
N ASP A 1093 -14.35 18.23 -22.36
CA ASP A 1093 -13.12 17.47 -22.26
C ASP A 1093 -13.42 16.09 -22.87
N ARG A 1094 -12.73 15.74 -23.97
CA ARG A 1094 -12.88 14.41 -24.59
C ARG A 1094 -12.54 13.33 -23.57
N PRO A 1095 -13.13 12.11 -23.67
CA PRO A 1095 -12.64 10.98 -22.91
C PRO A 1095 -11.15 10.87 -23.14
N ARG A 1096 -10.40 11.09 -22.06
CA ARG A 1096 -8.96 10.98 -22.03
C ARG A 1096 -8.58 9.64 -22.65
N GLY A 1097 -8.08 9.66 -23.88
CA GLY A 1097 -7.02 8.75 -24.26
C GLY A 1097 -5.83 9.12 -23.38
N ARG A 1098 -5.84 8.62 -22.13
CA ARG A 1098 -4.92 8.91 -21.03
C ARG A 1098 -4.08 10.18 -21.18
N ALA A 1099 -4.69 11.34 -20.99
CA ALA A 1099 -3.96 12.57 -20.71
C ALA A 1099 -4.66 13.38 -19.61
N ALA A 1100 -3.93 13.57 -18.52
CA ALA A 1100 -4.09 14.58 -17.49
C ALA A 1100 -5.32 14.52 -16.57
N ALA A 1101 -5.51 13.44 -15.79
CA ALA A 1101 -6.12 13.64 -14.47
C ALA A 1101 -5.21 14.56 -13.68
N HIS A 1102 -5.67 15.79 -13.45
CA HIS A 1102 -5.10 16.63 -12.40
C HIS A 1102 -5.08 15.81 -11.11
N PRO A 1103 -3.93 15.74 -10.41
CA PRO A 1103 -3.92 15.24 -9.06
C PRO A 1103 -4.66 16.29 -8.23
N ILE A 1104 -5.93 16.03 -7.92
CA ILE A 1104 -6.40 16.47 -6.61
C ILE A 1104 -5.59 15.63 -5.64
N LEU A 1105 -4.69 16.30 -4.94
CA LEU A 1105 -3.95 15.83 -3.78
C LEU A 1105 -4.74 14.79 -2.98
N GLU A 1106 -4.39 13.51 -3.19
CA GLU A 1106 -4.71 12.41 -2.28
C GLU A 1106 -3.39 11.68 -2.03
N TYR A 1107 -2.51 12.41 -1.33
CA TYR A 1107 -1.50 11.80 -0.48
C TYR A 1107 -2.17 11.26 0.75
#